data_AF-A0A959D9X6-F1
#
_entry.id   AF-A0A959D9X6-F1
#
_cell.length_a   1.000
_cell.length_b   1.000
_cell.length_c   1.000
_cell.angle_alpha   90.00
_cell.angle_beta   90.00
_cell.angle_gamma   90.00
#
_symmetry.space_group_name_H-M   'P 1'
#
loop_
_entity.id
_entity.type
_entity.pdbx_description
1 polymer ?
#
loop_
_entity_poly.entity_id
_entity_poly.type
_entity_poly.pdbx_seq_one_letter_code
_entity_poly.pdbx_strand_id
1 'polypeptide(L)'
;MTHPPLAIKAIVFFSILSLALASSCKEDNGTPTPQDELKLTFARLGSQTILNGNEVDGEGAIYLGFSAPVDRASSDLFQVSAGGTALDDTEDWNAQGDQVTITVNQPWIEGAAYTLRANDRLTSPEAADLEGLMLAFSIVKRPLSVTRIQVDTNFFTLDADALNTGISVSQPMEIAFSHPLAISAQDFKPFISIEGRDKVEFNITALSDTVFQLQFTETLKDFTTHQMVVEPGLGAAAGHDFAGLELTFFTGPSAIPDFPLLSDEELLTNVQEQTFRYFWDFGHPACGMARERNTSGNTVTSGGSGFGLMAMVVAVERGFITMEEALQRWEQVVGFLETADRFHGAWPHWINGQTGKVIPFSAADNGGDLVETAFLVQGLLTVRQYLLQEAPQETGLIGRINTLWQGVEWDWYTKGQNEALYWHWSPSNGFQINLRISGHNETQIVYILAASSPTHPIEPGIYHSGYARSGGMANGQSYFGITLPLGSDYGGPLFFAHYSYLGLDPRNLEDQYANYWTQNINHSRINYQYCVQNPKKYYGYSAQSWGLTASDSYIGYTAHSPTNDRGVITPTAAVSSIPYTPEESLAAIRHFYYDLGDRLWGEYGFYDAFHPTNNWEAGSFLAIDQGPIVCMIENYRTGLLWDVFMTAPEVRQGLDALGFMY
;
A
#
# COMPACT_ATOMS: atom_id res chain seq x y z
N MET A 1 36.32 9.13 3.67
CA MET A 1 36.02 10.55 3.96
C MET A 1 34.81 10.55 4.88
N THR A 2 35.04 10.26 6.17
CA THR A 2 35.16 11.22 7.28
C THR A 2 33.80 11.80 7.71
N HIS A 3 33.14 11.07 8.62
CA HIS A 3 32.13 11.59 9.54
C HIS A 3 32.77 12.57 10.54
N PRO A 4 32.07 13.63 10.99
CA PRO A 4 32.48 14.37 12.17
C PRO A 4 31.78 13.82 13.44
N PRO A 5 32.47 13.77 14.59
CA PRO A 5 31.91 13.35 15.87
C PRO A 5 31.32 14.54 16.65
N LEU A 6 30.19 14.34 17.32
CA LEU A 6 29.67 15.26 18.33
C LEU A 6 30.38 15.01 19.67
N ALA A 7 31.24 15.95 20.04
CA ALA A 7 31.99 15.96 21.28
C ALA A 7 31.18 16.57 22.43
N ILE A 8 31.11 15.81 23.52
CA ILE A 8 30.74 16.23 24.87
C ILE A 8 31.71 17.33 25.35
N LYS A 9 31.18 18.44 25.86
CA LYS A 9 31.98 19.41 26.65
C LYS A 9 31.28 19.75 27.96
N ALA A 10 31.84 19.19 29.03
CA ALA A 10 31.76 19.70 30.39
C ALA A 10 32.93 20.67 30.63
N ILE A 11 32.67 21.85 31.22
CA ILE A 11 33.66 22.77 31.81
C ILE A 11 32.93 23.45 32.99
N VAL A 12 33.11 23.04 34.25
CA VAL A 12 34.23 23.23 35.20
C VAL A 12 34.26 24.61 35.87
N PHE A 13 34.07 24.55 37.19
CA PHE A 13 34.30 25.47 38.29
C PHE A 13 35.71 26.10 38.37
N PHE A 14 35.79 27.30 38.98
CA PHE A 14 36.83 27.95 39.85
C PHE A 14 36.97 29.44 39.46
N SER A 15 36.58 30.44 40.28
CA SER A 15 37.17 30.91 41.54
C SER A 15 38.24 32.01 41.40
N ILE A 16 38.04 33.10 42.16
CA ILE A 16 39.02 33.86 42.98
C ILE A 16 39.66 35.18 42.46
N LEU A 17 39.35 36.25 43.23
CA LEU A 17 40.11 37.44 43.69
C LEU A 17 40.74 38.49 42.77
N SER A 18 40.50 39.76 43.12
CA SER A 18 41.48 40.69 43.73
C SER A 18 40.74 41.97 44.22
N LEU A 19 40.71 42.29 45.53
CA LEU A 19 41.61 43.19 46.31
C LEU A 19 41.80 44.59 45.67
N ALA A 20 41.80 45.75 46.33
CA ALA A 20 41.40 46.30 47.63
C ALA A 20 41.89 47.78 47.59
N LEU A 21 41.23 48.72 48.27
CA LEU A 21 41.89 49.84 48.96
C LEU A 21 40.92 50.53 49.94
N ALA A 22 41.42 50.70 51.17
CA ALA A 22 40.85 51.38 52.32
C ALA A 22 40.65 52.89 52.06
N SER A 23 39.94 53.69 52.86
CA SER A 23 39.84 53.74 54.32
C SER A 23 38.74 54.72 54.77
N SER A 24 38.07 54.45 55.90
CA SER A 24 38.03 55.37 57.04
C SER A 24 37.25 54.74 58.20
N CYS A 25 37.91 54.70 59.37
CA CYS A 25 37.39 54.21 60.64
C CYS A 25 36.24 55.07 61.20
N LYS A 26 35.31 54.42 61.92
CA LYS A 26 34.88 54.88 63.25
C LYS A 26 34.27 53.71 64.03
N GLU A 27 34.75 53.56 65.26
CA GLU A 27 34.28 52.63 66.28
C GLU A 27 32.94 53.08 66.90
N ASP A 28 32.30 52.08 67.51
CA ASP A 28 31.35 52.11 68.63
C ASP A 28 29.98 52.76 68.45
N ASN A 29 28.96 51.91 68.37
CA ASN A 29 28.17 51.52 69.55
C ASN A 29 27.18 50.42 69.15
N GLY A 30 26.92 49.47 70.06
CA GLY A 30 26.05 48.32 69.82
C GLY A 30 24.68 48.69 69.23
N THR A 31 24.47 48.32 67.97
CA THR A 31 23.16 48.26 67.32
C THR A 31 22.63 46.83 67.41
N PRO A 32 21.32 46.61 67.65
CA PRO A 32 20.73 45.29 67.48
C PRO A 32 21.01 44.82 66.05
N THR A 33 21.35 43.54 65.89
CA THR A 33 21.35 42.88 64.58
C THR A 33 20.03 43.25 63.87
N PRO A 34 20.04 43.68 62.60
CA PRO A 34 18.80 43.87 61.87
C PRO A 34 18.02 42.55 61.96
N GLN A 35 16.83 42.58 62.54
CA GLN A 35 15.91 41.46 62.38
C GLN A 35 15.73 41.29 60.88
N ASP A 36 16.04 40.11 60.34
CA ASP A 36 15.77 39.82 58.94
C ASP A 36 14.27 40.06 58.69
N GLU A 37 13.94 40.81 57.64
CA GLU A 37 12.56 41.03 57.25
C GLU A 37 11.88 39.68 56.95
N LEU A 38 10.62 39.55 57.34
CA LEU A 38 9.79 38.41 56.99
C LEU A 38 9.66 38.35 55.47
N LYS A 39 10.14 37.26 54.87
CA LYS A 39 10.14 37.08 53.41
C LYS A 39 9.27 35.91 53.03
N LEU A 40 8.50 36.08 51.96
CA LEU A 40 7.88 34.98 51.25
C LEU A 40 8.98 34.14 50.56
N THR A 41 9.16 32.90 50.99
CA THR A 41 10.18 31.97 50.45
C THR A 41 9.68 31.22 49.23
N PHE A 42 8.38 30.92 49.18
CA PHE A 42 7.72 30.41 47.98
C PHE A 42 6.23 30.75 48.00
N ALA A 43 5.65 30.82 46.80
CA ALA A 43 4.21 30.77 46.60
C ALA A 43 3.89 29.87 45.40
N ARG A 44 2.95 28.95 45.59
CA ARG A 44 2.55 27.97 44.57
C ARG A 44 1.04 27.76 44.56
N LEU A 45 0.50 27.43 43.39
CA LEU A 45 -0.80 26.79 43.23
C LEU A 45 -0.55 25.33 42.86
N GLY A 46 -0.96 24.40 43.73
CA GLY A 46 -0.55 23.01 43.59
C GLY A 46 0.97 22.88 43.56
N SER A 47 1.53 22.42 42.44
CA SER A 47 2.99 22.28 42.26
C SER A 47 3.66 23.49 41.58
N GLN A 48 2.89 24.42 41.00
CA GLN A 48 3.39 25.48 40.12
C GLN A 48 3.56 26.80 40.85
N THR A 49 4.64 27.53 40.59
CA THR A 49 4.88 28.80 41.28
C THR A 49 4.02 29.93 40.72
N ILE A 50 3.36 30.65 41.62
CA ILE A 50 2.54 31.84 41.33
C ILE A 50 3.29 33.15 41.62
N LEU A 51 4.62 33.09 41.79
CA LEU A 51 5.45 34.28 41.88
C LEU A 51 5.56 34.96 40.51
N ASN A 52 5.68 36.29 40.50
CA ASN A 52 5.90 37.12 39.30
C ASN A 52 4.78 37.11 38.24
N GLY A 53 3.53 36.83 38.58
CA GLY A 53 2.45 36.92 37.60
C GLY A 53 2.33 35.71 36.67
N ASN A 54 2.89 34.56 37.06
CA ASN A 54 2.87 33.37 36.22
C ASN A 54 1.46 32.87 35.93
N GLU A 55 1.30 32.27 34.76
CA GLU A 55 0.14 31.50 34.37
C GLU A 55 0.31 30.05 34.85
N VAL A 56 -0.74 29.47 35.44
CA VAL A 56 -0.72 28.14 36.09
C VAL A 56 -1.95 27.32 35.73
N ASP A 57 -1.90 26.00 35.88
CA ASP A 57 -2.90 25.04 35.39
C ASP A 57 -4.24 25.02 36.14
N GLY A 58 -4.29 25.64 37.32
CA GLY A 58 -5.54 25.76 38.09
C GLY A 58 -5.96 24.51 38.86
N GLU A 59 -5.00 23.77 39.44
CA GLU A 59 -5.30 22.59 40.26
C GLU A 59 -4.80 22.75 41.71
N GLY A 60 -5.68 22.44 42.68
CA GLY A 60 -5.35 22.37 44.10
C GLY A 60 -5.43 23.71 44.85
N ALA A 61 -4.82 23.72 46.05
CA ALA A 61 -4.77 24.87 46.96
C ALA A 61 -3.53 25.75 46.70
N ILE A 62 -3.55 26.98 47.24
CA ILE A 62 -2.39 27.86 47.27
C ILE A 62 -1.53 27.49 48.47
N TYR A 63 -0.21 27.40 48.27
CA TYR A 63 0.77 27.16 49.33
C TYR A 63 1.73 28.34 49.42
N LEU A 64 1.81 28.96 50.58
CA LEU A 64 2.79 29.99 50.90
C LEU A 64 3.77 29.48 51.95
N GLY A 65 5.04 29.82 51.78
CA GLY A 65 6.06 29.63 52.79
C GLY A 65 6.74 30.94 53.14
N PHE A 66 7.08 31.12 54.41
CA PHE A 66 7.72 32.30 54.95
C PHE A 66 9.09 31.97 55.55
N SER A 67 9.95 32.97 55.70
CA SER A 67 11.30 32.81 56.26
C SER A 67 11.32 32.65 57.79
N ALA A 68 10.18 32.93 58.45
CA ALA A 68 9.94 32.79 59.88
C ALA A 68 8.42 32.61 60.13
N PRO A 69 8.01 32.15 61.33
CA PRO A 69 6.59 32.02 61.68
C PRO A 69 5.81 33.35 61.59
N VAL A 70 4.56 33.30 61.15
CA VAL A 70 3.64 34.46 61.06
C VAL A 70 2.69 34.49 62.27
N ASP A 71 2.41 35.67 62.82
CA ASP A 71 1.42 35.83 63.89
C ASP A 71 -0.02 35.65 63.35
N ARG A 72 -0.82 34.88 64.08
CA ARG A 72 -2.15 34.38 63.69
C ARG A 72 -3.25 34.91 64.60
N ALA A 73 -3.10 36.12 65.11
CA ALA A 73 -4.11 36.78 65.94
C ALA A 73 -5.44 37.00 65.20
N SER A 74 -5.41 37.05 63.85
CA SER A 74 -6.57 36.95 62.97
C SER A 74 -6.65 35.55 62.36
N SER A 75 -7.87 35.04 62.16
CA SER A 75 -8.12 33.79 61.44
C SER A 75 -8.27 33.98 59.92
N ASP A 76 -8.14 35.20 59.43
CA ASP A 76 -8.36 35.61 58.03
C ASP A 76 -7.27 36.64 57.65
N LEU A 77 -6.08 36.14 57.34
CA LEU A 77 -4.88 36.93 57.06
C LEU A 77 -4.73 37.22 55.56
N PHE A 78 -5.31 36.39 54.71
CA PHE A 78 -5.23 36.47 53.26
C PHE A 78 -6.60 36.55 52.64
N GLN A 79 -6.67 37.18 51.47
CA GLN A 79 -7.87 37.18 50.65
C GLN A 79 -7.48 36.81 49.22
N VAL A 80 -8.09 35.74 48.70
CA VAL A 80 -8.07 35.46 47.26
C VAL A 80 -9.20 36.26 46.59
N SER A 81 -8.92 36.86 45.44
CA SER A 81 -9.94 37.56 44.64
C SER A 81 -9.83 37.20 43.17
N ALA A 82 -10.96 37.06 42.49
CA ALA A 82 -11.06 36.91 41.03
C ALA A 82 -11.62 38.21 40.43
N GLY A 83 -10.86 38.87 39.54
CA GLY A 83 -11.31 40.13 38.93
C GLY A 83 -11.72 41.23 39.94
N GLY A 84 -11.11 41.23 41.14
CA GLY A 84 -11.43 42.17 42.23
C GLY A 84 -12.59 41.76 43.15
N THR A 85 -13.24 40.62 42.90
CA THR A 85 -14.26 40.06 43.81
C THR A 85 -13.60 39.07 44.77
N ALA A 86 -13.79 39.27 46.07
CA ALA A 86 -13.33 38.36 47.12
C ALA A 86 -13.96 36.97 46.96
N LEU A 87 -13.17 35.93 47.20
CA LEU A 87 -13.61 34.54 47.15
C LEU A 87 -13.65 33.97 48.56
N ASP A 88 -14.56 33.03 48.80
CA ASP A 88 -14.55 32.27 50.04
C ASP A 88 -13.37 31.31 50.04
N ASP A 89 -12.45 31.51 50.97
CA ASP A 89 -11.26 30.70 51.16
C ASP A 89 -11.05 30.29 52.63
N THR A 90 -10.20 29.30 52.85
CA THR A 90 -9.86 28.78 54.17
C THR A 90 -8.36 28.64 54.31
N GLU A 91 -7.82 29.06 55.44
CA GLU A 91 -6.40 28.99 55.75
C GLU A 91 -6.11 27.85 56.73
N ASP A 92 -5.22 26.93 56.34
CA ASP A 92 -4.68 25.91 57.23
C ASP A 92 -3.17 26.08 57.38
N TRP A 93 -2.73 26.27 58.62
CA TRP A 93 -1.35 26.58 58.96
C TRP A 93 -0.64 25.34 59.50
N ASN A 94 0.61 25.15 59.10
CA ASN A 94 1.43 24.09 59.68
C ASN A 94 1.74 24.36 61.18
N ALA A 95 2.26 23.34 61.87
CA ALA A 95 2.53 23.42 63.31
C ALA A 95 3.56 24.52 63.67
N GLN A 96 4.50 24.78 62.76
CA GLN A 96 5.55 25.79 62.91
C GLN A 96 5.04 27.21 62.65
N GLY A 97 3.92 27.38 61.95
CA GLY A 97 3.34 28.68 61.61
C GLY A 97 4.09 29.43 60.51
N ASP A 98 5.01 28.77 59.79
CA ASP A 98 5.80 29.34 58.70
C ASP A 98 5.27 28.93 57.31
N GLN A 99 4.23 28.11 57.25
CA GLN A 99 3.55 27.73 56.00
C GLN A 99 2.03 27.74 56.16
N VAL A 100 1.34 28.19 55.12
CA VAL A 100 -0.12 28.20 55.03
C VAL A 100 -0.59 27.57 53.73
N THR A 101 -1.65 26.78 53.83
CA THR A 101 -2.43 26.25 52.71
C THR A 101 -3.74 27.02 52.64
N ILE A 102 -3.98 27.70 51.52
CA ILE A 102 -5.19 28.49 51.29
C ILE A 102 -6.05 27.75 50.26
N THR A 103 -7.21 27.26 50.71
CA THR A 103 -8.15 26.50 49.86
C THR A 103 -9.34 27.38 49.50
N VAL A 104 -9.52 27.63 48.20
CA VAL A 104 -10.68 28.34 47.66
C VAL A 104 -11.85 27.37 47.48
N ASN A 105 -13.04 27.73 47.95
CA ASN A 105 -14.23 26.87 47.96
C ASN A 105 -14.98 26.82 46.61
N GLN A 106 -14.25 26.95 45.51
CA GLN A 106 -14.76 26.85 44.15
C GLN A 106 -13.62 26.47 43.19
N PRO A 107 -13.95 25.86 42.04
CA PRO A 107 -12.95 25.58 41.00
C PRO A 107 -12.28 26.86 40.48
N TRP A 108 -11.01 26.71 40.09
CA TRP A 108 -10.30 27.74 39.33
C TRP A 108 -10.91 27.86 37.93
N ILE A 109 -11.06 29.09 37.43
CA ILE A 109 -11.68 29.39 36.14
C ILE A 109 -10.56 29.64 35.14
N GLU A 110 -10.51 28.85 34.07
CA GLU A 110 -9.54 29.02 32.99
C GLU A 110 -9.61 30.44 32.38
N GLY A 111 -8.43 31.02 32.12
CA GLY A 111 -8.29 32.38 31.59
C GLY A 111 -8.61 33.50 32.59
N ALA A 112 -9.06 33.19 33.81
CA ALA A 112 -9.31 34.19 34.83
C ALA A 112 -8.01 34.60 35.54
N ALA A 113 -7.93 35.89 35.89
CA ALA A 113 -6.85 36.44 36.70
C ALA A 113 -7.28 36.53 38.18
N TYR A 114 -6.36 36.12 39.04
CA TYR A 114 -6.53 36.05 40.47
C TYR A 114 -5.47 36.89 41.19
N THR A 115 -5.87 37.44 42.33
CA THR A 115 -4.95 38.13 43.23
C THR A 115 -5.08 37.55 44.62
N LEU A 116 -3.96 37.21 45.23
CA LEU A 116 -3.85 36.88 46.65
C LEU A 116 -3.19 38.07 47.35
N ARG A 117 -3.87 38.65 48.34
CA ARG A 117 -3.30 39.73 49.15
C ARG A 117 -3.30 39.36 50.63
N ALA A 118 -2.35 39.89 51.38
CA ALA A 118 -2.50 39.98 52.82
C ALA A 118 -3.54 41.08 53.16
N ASN A 119 -4.45 40.81 54.08
CA ASN A 119 -5.51 41.76 54.49
C ASN A 119 -4.94 42.93 55.29
N ASP A 120 -3.89 42.68 56.07
CA ASP A 120 -3.15 43.63 56.89
C ASP A 120 -1.63 43.38 56.79
N ARG A 121 -0.83 44.14 57.55
CA ARG A 121 0.60 43.84 57.72
C ARG A 121 0.78 42.45 58.34
N LEU A 122 1.64 41.61 57.76
CA LEU A 122 1.96 40.31 58.34
C LEU A 122 3.07 40.48 59.37
N THR A 123 2.78 40.21 60.63
CA THR A 123 3.74 40.36 61.74
C THR A 123 4.37 39.01 62.08
N SER A 124 5.57 39.03 62.65
CA SER A 124 6.28 37.82 63.09
C SER A 124 6.90 38.03 64.47
N PRO A 125 6.91 37.02 65.35
CA PRO A 125 7.66 37.08 66.60
C PRO A 125 9.18 37.08 66.39
N GLU A 126 9.65 36.66 65.21
CA GLU A 126 11.07 36.38 64.95
C GLU A 126 11.68 37.27 63.84
N ALA A 127 10.85 37.98 63.06
CA ALA A 127 11.25 38.78 61.91
C ALA A 127 10.50 40.14 61.86
N ALA A 128 11.04 41.11 61.13
CA ALA A 128 10.35 42.39 60.91
C ALA A 128 9.14 42.22 59.96
N ASP A 129 8.07 42.99 60.17
CA ASP A 129 6.79 42.89 59.46
C ASP A 129 6.93 42.90 57.93
N LEU A 130 6.11 42.09 57.25
CA LEU A 130 5.93 42.14 55.81
C LEU A 130 4.67 42.95 55.46
N GLU A 131 4.86 44.13 54.87
CA GLU A 131 3.76 44.98 54.39
C GLU A 131 3.51 44.78 52.89
N GLY A 132 2.23 44.83 52.49
CA GLY A 132 1.83 44.95 51.08
C GLY A 132 2.02 43.69 50.23
N LEU A 133 2.04 42.49 50.82
CA LEU A 133 2.10 41.25 50.06
C LEU A 133 0.89 41.14 49.12
N MET A 134 1.16 41.17 47.82
CA MET A 134 0.18 40.98 46.76
C MET A 134 0.80 40.11 45.66
N LEU A 135 0.18 38.97 45.41
CA LEU A 135 0.55 38.06 44.33
C LEU A 135 -0.55 38.08 43.29
N ALA A 136 -0.17 38.26 42.03
CA ALA A 136 -1.07 38.06 40.90
C ALA A 136 -0.67 36.76 40.18
N PHE A 137 -1.67 36.03 39.70
CA PHE A 137 -1.49 34.89 38.81
C PHE A 137 -2.74 34.71 37.95
N SER A 138 -2.62 33.98 36.87
CA SER A 138 -3.76 33.64 36.00
C SER A 138 -3.81 32.15 35.76
N ILE A 139 -5.01 31.66 35.43
CA ILE A 139 -5.18 30.25 35.09
C ILE A 139 -5.03 30.10 33.58
N VAL A 140 -4.24 29.13 33.15
CA VAL A 140 -4.03 28.84 31.72
C VAL A 140 -5.39 28.62 31.06
N LYS A 141 -5.62 29.35 29.98
CA LYS A 141 -6.75 29.09 29.09
C LYS A 141 -6.36 28.05 28.06
N ARG A 142 -6.84 26.82 28.20
CA ARG A 142 -6.46 25.73 27.29
C ARG A 142 -7.22 25.87 25.96
N PRO A 143 -6.56 25.58 24.83
CA PRO A 143 -7.26 25.54 23.55
C PRO A 143 -8.29 24.39 23.56
N LEU A 144 -9.36 24.59 22.80
CA LEU A 144 -10.24 23.50 22.42
C LEU A 144 -9.41 22.48 21.63
N SER A 145 -9.68 21.21 21.87
CA SER A 145 -9.06 20.11 21.14
C SER A 145 -10.04 18.96 21.05
N VAL A 146 -9.86 18.11 20.05
CA VAL A 146 -10.54 16.82 20.00
C VAL A 146 -9.77 15.87 20.90
N THR A 147 -10.46 15.23 21.83
CA THR A 147 -9.85 14.29 22.80
C THR A 147 -10.04 12.84 22.37
N ARG A 148 -11.06 12.57 21.55
CA ARG A 148 -11.38 11.23 21.07
C ARG A 148 -12.19 11.30 19.78
N ILE A 149 -11.83 10.47 18.81
CA ILE A 149 -12.74 10.04 17.75
C ILE A 149 -12.81 8.51 17.81
N GLN A 150 -14.02 7.96 17.75
CA GLN A 150 -14.22 6.52 17.76
C GLN A 150 -15.35 6.08 16.83
N VAL A 151 -15.22 4.88 16.26
CA VAL A 151 -16.28 4.18 15.53
C VAL A 151 -16.35 2.77 16.08
N ASP A 152 -17.46 2.44 16.73
CA ASP A 152 -17.62 1.20 17.50
C ASP A 152 -16.47 1.02 18.52
N THR A 153 -15.61 0.02 18.34
CA THR A 153 -14.47 -0.29 19.22
C THR A 153 -13.15 0.30 18.72
N ASN A 154 -13.14 0.93 17.54
CA ASN A 154 -11.95 1.52 16.93
C ASN A 154 -11.77 2.97 17.39
N PHE A 155 -10.65 3.24 18.08
CA PHE A 155 -10.24 4.59 18.48
C PHE A 155 -9.25 5.15 17.48
N PHE A 156 -9.48 6.38 17.06
CA PHE A 156 -8.59 7.07 16.15
C PHE A 156 -7.34 7.54 16.89
N THR A 157 -6.19 7.43 16.22
CA THR A 157 -4.99 8.17 16.59
C THR A 157 -5.13 9.58 16.02
N LEU A 158 -5.15 10.57 16.91
CA LEU A 158 -5.38 11.99 16.57
C LEU A 158 -4.08 12.70 16.16
N ASP A 159 -3.31 12.05 15.28
CA ASP A 159 -2.11 12.57 14.65
C ASP A 159 -2.36 12.67 13.14
N ALA A 160 -1.96 13.76 12.50
CA ALA A 160 -2.18 13.99 11.08
C ALA A 160 -1.54 12.91 10.19
N ASP A 161 -0.43 12.30 10.64
CA ASP A 161 0.29 11.26 9.90
C ASP A 161 -0.20 9.84 10.23
N ALA A 162 -1.20 9.68 11.11
CA ALA A 162 -1.69 8.37 11.51
C ALA A 162 -2.61 7.73 10.45
N LEU A 163 -2.39 6.44 10.20
CA LEU A 163 -3.27 5.61 9.36
C LEU A 163 -4.37 4.99 10.22
N ASN A 164 -5.54 5.63 10.27
CA ASN A 164 -6.70 5.09 10.97
C ASN A 164 -7.43 4.07 10.07
N THR A 165 -7.15 2.77 10.22
CA THR A 165 -7.67 1.72 9.31
C THR A 165 -8.74 0.86 9.96
N GLY A 166 -9.53 0.14 9.15
CA GLY A 166 -10.52 -0.82 9.67
C GLY A 166 -11.78 -0.15 10.22
N ILE A 167 -12.03 1.11 9.81
CA ILE A 167 -13.16 1.88 10.29
C ILE A 167 -14.45 1.29 9.70
N SER A 168 -15.47 1.08 10.55
CA SER A 168 -16.72 0.49 10.10
C SER A 168 -17.41 1.36 9.05
N VAL A 169 -18.01 0.70 8.05
CA VAL A 169 -18.76 1.35 6.97
C VAL A 169 -20.15 1.84 7.38
N SER A 170 -20.71 1.35 8.49
CA SER A 170 -22.12 1.57 8.84
C SER A 170 -22.35 2.06 10.28
N GLN A 171 -21.38 1.87 11.18
CA GLN A 171 -21.49 2.34 12.55
C GLN A 171 -21.32 3.86 12.65
N PRO A 172 -22.04 4.52 13.57
CA PRO A 172 -21.86 5.94 13.79
C PRO A 172 -20.48 6.26 14.32
N MET A 173 -20.00 7.46 14.00
CA MET A 173 -18.75 8.00 14.51
C MET A 173 -19.03 8.95 15.67
N GLU A 174 -18.28 8.85 16.75
CA GLU A 174 -18.37 9.78 17.88
C GLU A 174 -17.11 10.64 17.96
N ILE A 175 -17.30 11.94 18.15
CA ILE A 175 -16.24 12.92 18.39
C ILE A 175 -16.44 13.57 19.76
N ALA A 176 -15.38 13.59 20.56
CA ALA A 176 -15.36 14.21 21.88
C ALA A 176 -14.35 15.37 21.92
N PHE A 177 -14.72 16.44 22.62
CA PHE A 177 -13.92 17.65 22.76
C PHE A 177 -13.43 17.85 24.20
N SER A 178 -12.35 18.61 24.37
CA SER A 178 -11.80 18.94 25.70
C SER A 178 -12.70 19.88 26.51
N HIS A 179 -13.58 20.64 25.85
CA HIS A 179 -14.48 21.62 26.46
C HIS A 179 -15.87 21.59 25.81
N PRO A 180 -16.92 22.01 26.52
CA PRO A 180 -18.26 22.19 25.94
C PRO A 180 -18.25 23.15 24.75
N LEU A 181 -18.91 22.80 23.65
CA LEU A 181 -18.94 23.67 22.47
C LEU A 181 -19.98 24.80 22.54
N ALA A 182 -20.90 24.76 23.50
CA ALA A 182 -21.99 25.73 23.69
C ALA A 182 -22.85 26.00 22.42
N ILE A 183 -22.87 25.07 21.46
CA ILE A 183 -23.64 25.15 20.21
C ILE A 183 -24.53 23.93 20.03
N SER A 184 -25.59 24.07 19.22
CA SER A 184 -26.43 22.93 18.85
C SER A 184 -25.70 22.01 17.85
N ALA A 185 -26.16 20.75 17.73
CA ALA A 185 -25.65 19.84 16.72
C ALA A 185 -25.80 20.40 15.27
N GLN A 186 -26.84 21.20 15.04
CA GLN A 186 -27.08 21.85 13.75
C GLN A 186 -26.06 22.94 13.44
N ASP A 187 -25.59 23.66 14.47
CA ASP A 187 -24.60 24.71 14.35
C ASP A 187 -23.17 24.16 14.31
N PHE A 188 -22.95 22.92 14.77
CA PHE A 188 -21.67 22.21 14.60
C PHE A 188 -21.47 21.70 13.17
N LYS A 189 -22.54 21.24 12.50
CA LYS A 189 -22.48 20.63 11.15
C LYS A 189 -21.66 21.42 10.11
N PRO A 190 -21.68 22.76 10.03
CA PRO A 190 -20.89 23.52 9.08
C PRO A 190 -19.37 23.49 9.32
N PHE A 191 -18.91 23.09 10.51
CA PHE A 191 -17.49 23.04 10.88
C PHE A 191 -16.86 21.66 10.68
N ILE A 192 -17.59 20.68 10.17
CA ILE A 192 -17.10 19.32 10.02
C ILE A 192 -17.48 18.74 8.65
N SER A 193 -16.48 18.22 7.94
CA SER A 193 -16.65 17.54 6.66
C SER A 193 -15.93 16.20 6.66
N ILE A 194 -16.47 15.27 5.88
CA ILE A 194 -15.83 14.00 5.56
C ILE A 194 -15.94 13.83 4.05
N GLU A 195 -14.82 13.66 3.38
CA GLU A 195 -14.72 13.52 1.93
C GLU A 195 -13.94 12.24 1.58
N GLY A 196 -14.41 11.47 0.60
CA GLY A 196 -13.70 10.32 0.05
C GLY A 196 -13.62 10.44 -1.47
N ARG A 197 -14.00 9.38 -2.19
CA ARG A 197 -14.31 9.50 -3.63
C ARG A 197 -15.45 10.50 -3.85
N ASP A 198 -16.46 10.41 -2.99
CA ASP A 198 -17.65 11.24 -2.97
C ASP A 198 -17.73 11.96 -1.61
N LYS A 199 -18.49 13.05 -1.55
CA LYS A 199 -18.77 13.73 -0.29
C LYS A 199 -19.62 12.81 0.61
N VAL A 200 -19.22 12.65 1.87
CA VAL A 200 -19.96 11.83 2.84
C VAL A 200 -20.99 12.69 3.57
N GLU A 201 -22.26 12.30 3.46
CA GLU A 201 -23.35 12.94 4.19
C GLU A 201 -23.65 12.20 5.50
N PHE A 202 -23.97 12.98 6.54
CA PHE A 202 -24.19 12.47 7.89
C PHE A 202 -25.05 13.44 8.70
N ASN A 203 -25.86 12.90 9.60
CA ASN A 203 -26.60 13.66 10.59
C ASN A 203 -25.78 13.76 11.88
N ILE A 204 -25.88 14.89 12.58
CA ILE A 204 -25.18 15.09 13.87
C ILE A 204 -26.21 15.10 14.99
N THR A 205 -25.94 14.34 16.05
CA THR A 205 -26.69 14.39 17.31
C THR A 205 -25.74 14.70 18.45
N ALA A 206 -26.11 15.64 19.32
CA ALA A 206 -25.37 15.90 20.55
C ALA A 206 -25.73 14.82 21.58
N LEU A 207 -24.75 14.04 22.03
CA LEU A 207 -24.91 13.11 23.15
C LEU A 207 -24.69 13.81 24.50
N SER A 208 -23.82 14.82 24.49
CA SER A 208 -23.62 15.81 25.55
C SER A 208 -23.14 17.12 24.92
N ASP A 209 -22.79 18.11 25.74
CA ASP A 209 -22.17 19.36 25.30
C ASP A 209 -20.72 19.21 24.83
N THR A 210 -20.09 18.06 25.12
CA THR A 210 -18.71 17.71 24.77
C THR A 210 -18.60 16.54 23.78
N VAL A 211 -19.69 15.81 23.53
CA VAL A 211 -19.68 14.60 22.68
C VAL A 211 -20.80 14.66 21.64
N PHE A 212 -20.40 14.51 20.38
CA PHE A 212 -21.29 14.53 19.22
C PHE A 212 -21.17 13.22 18.44
N GLN A 213 -22.31 12.71 17.98
CA GLN A 213 -22.39 11.51 17.16
C GLN A 213 -22.74 11.89 15.72
N LEU A 214 -21.97 11.40 14.78
CA LEU A 214 -22.14 11.49 13.34
C LEU A 214 -22.73 10.17 12.84
N GLN A 215 -23.98 10.20 12.43
CA GLN A 215 -24.65 9.07 11.80
C GLN A 215 -24.62 9.26 10.28
N PHE A 216 -23.86 8.42 9.57
CA PHE A 216 -23.83 8.43 8.10
C PHE A 216 -25.23 8.20 7.53
N THR A 217 -25.60 8.96 6.50
CA THR A 217 -26.91 8.82 5.84
C THR A 217 -26.97 7.60 4.93
N GLU A 218 -25.80 7.16 4.45
CA GLU A 218 -25.61 5.96 3.64
C GLU A 218 -24.45 5.15 4.20
N THR A 219 -24.43 3.85 3.93
CA THR A 219 -23.27 2.99 4.23
C THR A 219 -22.09 3.47 3.41
N LEU A 220 -20.95 3.70 4.06
CA LEU A 220 -19.71 4.05 3.37
C LEU A 220 -19.25 2.86 2.52
N LYS A 221 -18.53 3.15 1.44
CA LYS A 221 -17.88 2.07 0.68
C LYS A 221 -16.75 1.49 1.52
N ASP A 222 -16.62 0.18 1.56
CA ASP A 222 -15.48 -0.49 2.19
C ASP A 222 -14.20 -0.27 1.39
N PHE A 223 -13.08 -0.53 2.06
CA PHE A 223 -11.73 -0.38 1.51
C PHE A 223 -11.47 0.96 0.81
N THR A 224 -12.10 2.05 1.27
CA THR A 224 -11.89 3.40 0.74
C THR A 224 -11.25 4.33 1.75
N THR A 225 -10.47 5.27 1.21
CA THR A 225 -9.82 6.34 1.93
C THR A 225 -10.76 7.54 2.05
N HIS A 226 -10.79 8.14 3.24
CA HIS A 226 -11.56 9.34 3.55
C HIS A 226 -10.71 10.35 4.34
N GLN A 227 -10.93 11.63 4.07
CA GLN A 227 -10.38 12.77 4.78
C GLN A 227 -11.48 13.40 5.63
N MET A 228 -11.23 13.55 6.92
CA MET A 228 -12.10 14.22 7.88
C MET A 228 -11.46 15.55 8.26
N VAL A 229 -12.21 16.64 8.17
CA VAL A 229 -11.77 17.97 8.58
C VAL A 229 -12.74 18.53 9.62
N VAL A 230 -12.20 19.04 10.71
CA VAL A 230 -12.89 19.90 11.68
C VAL A 230 -12.24 21.27 11.63
N GLU A 231 -13.01 22.28 11.27
CA GLU A 231 -12.53 23.62 10.95
C GLU A 231 -12.09 24.41 12.20
N PRO A 232 -10.98 25.18 12.16
CA PRO A 232 -10.47 25.97 13.29
C PRO A 232 -11.46 27.01 13.85
N GLY A 233 -12.45 27.43 13.06
CA GLY A 233 -13.45 28.42 13.47
C GLY A 233 -14.39 27.95 14.59
N LEU A 234 -14.44 26.65 14.88
CA LEU A 234 -15.29 26.07 15.94
C LEU A 234 -14.97 26.64 17.33
N GLY A 235 -13.70 27.01 17.56
CA GLY A 235 -13.24 27.54 18.84
C GLY A 235 -13.91 28.85 19.26
N ALA A 236 -14.27 29.70 18.30
CA ALA A 236 -14.98 30.95 18.58
C ALA A 236 -16.38 30.70 19.18
N ALA A 237 -17.04 29.62 18.79
CA ALA A 237 -18.33 29.18 19.34
C ALA A 237 -18.18 28.64 20.77
N ALA A 238 -17.09 27.90 21.05
CA ALA A 238 -16.80 27.36 22.38
C ALA A 238 -16.19 28.39 23.34
N GLY A 239 -15.68 29.52 22.82
CA GLY A 239 -14.94 30.51 23.60
C GLY A 239 -13.49 30.11 23.91
N HIS A 240 -12.95 29.10 23.24
CA HIS A 240 -11.57 28.59 23.37
C HIS A 240 -10.93 28.45 21.99
N ASP A 241 -9.66 28.81 21.82
CA ASP A 241 -9.00 28.71 20.50
C ASP A 241 -9.00 27.25 20.01
N PHE A 242 -9.32 27.01 18.73
CA PHE A 242 -9.28 25.69 18.11
C PHE A 242 -8.42 25.75 16.85
N ALA A 243 -7.39 24.91 16.78
CA ALA A 243 -6.46 24.91 15.65
C ALA A 243 -7.02 24.20 14.40
N GLY A 244 -8.17 23.52 14.53
CA GLY A 244 -8.67 22.60 13.53
C GLY A 244 -8.13 21.18 13.76
N LEU A 245 -8.71 20.22 13.06
CA LEU A 245 -8.25 18.84 13.01
C LEU A 245 -8.43 18.32 11.59
N GLU A 246 -7.40 17.72 11.04
CA GLU A 246 -7.46 17.01 9.77
C GLU A 246 -6.93 15.60 9.98
N LEU A 247 -7.71 14.59 9.59
CA LEU A 247 -7.35 13.19 9.74
C LEU A 247 -7.71 12.41 8.48
N THR A 248 -6.88 11.43 8.16
CA THR A 248 -7.20 10.43 7.15
C THR A 248 -7.61 9.12 7.83
N PHE A 249 -8.66 8.49 7.32
CA PHE A 249 -9.07 7.16 7.75
C PHE A 249 -9.49 6.28 6.57
N PHE A 250 -9.47 4.97 6.81
CA PHE A 250 -9.75 3.96 5.80
C PHE A 250 -10.82 3.00 6.31
N THR A 251 -11.86 2.81 5.51
CA THR A 251 -12.96 1.90 5.86
C THR A 251 -12.53 0.45 5.72
N GLY A 252 -12.82 -0.36 6.74
CA GLY A 252 -12.59 -1.81 6.73
C GLY A 252 -13.64 -2.56 5.89
N PRO A 253 -13.60 -3.90 5.92
CA PRO A 253 -14.51 -4.73 5.14
C PRO A 253 -15.98 -4.50 5.49
N SER A 254 -16.84 -4.56 4.46
CA SER A 254 -18.27 -4.74 4.65
C SER A 254 -18.55 -6.11 5.29
N ALA A 255 -19.57 -6.18 6.14
CA ALA A 255 -20.04 -7.45 6.69
C ALA A 255 -20.88 -8.26 5.68
N ILE A 256 -21.29 -7.62 4.58
CA ILE A 256 -22.11 -8.19 3.52
C ILE A 256 -21.21 -8.32 2.29
N PRO A 257 -21.01 -9.54 1.75
CA PRO A 257 -20.24 -9.72 0.54
C PRO A 257 -20.99 -9.16 -0.67
N ASP A 258 -20.25 -8.63 -1.65
CA ASP A 258 -20.80 -8.03 -2.87
C ASP A 258 -21.60 -9.02 -3.72
N PHE A 259 -21.18 -10.29 -3.69
CA PHE A 259 -21.81 -11.38 -4.42
C PHE A 259 -22.17 -12.56 -3.51
N PRO A 260 -23.14 -13.40 -3.92
CA PRO A 260 -23.45 -14.63 -3.19
C PRO A 260 -22.22 -15.53 -3.03
N LEU A 261 -22.05 -16.09 -1.83
CA LEU A 261 -20.97 -17.02 -1.55
C LEU A 261 -21.10 -18.29 -2.41
N LEU A 262 -19.98 -18.69 -3.00
CA LEU A 262 -19.82 -19.89 -3.82
C LEU A 262 -18.84 -20.82 -3.11
N SER A 263 -18.90 -22.12 -3.39
CA SER A 263 -17.76 -22.99 -3.07
C SER A 263 -16.52 -22.55 -3.86
N ASP A 264 -15.31 -22.89 -3.39
CA ASP A 264 -14.08 -22.52 -4.12
C ASP A 264 -14.09 -23.02 -5.56
N GLU A 265 -14.62 -24.22 -5.80
CA GLU A 265 -14.69 -24.80 -7.15
C GLU A 265 -15.66 -24.04 -8.07
N GLU A 266 -16.80 -23.61 -7.53
CA GLU A 266 -17.76 -22.76 -8.25
C GLU A 266 -17.19 -21.36 -8.49
N LEU A 267 -16.49 -20.80 -7.50
CA LEU A 267 -15.82 -19.50 -7.63
C LEU A 267 -14.73 -19.54 -8.70
N LEU A 268 -13.85 -20.54 -8.69
CA LEU A 268 -12.83 -20.72 -9.71
C LEU A 268 -13.43 -20.91 -11.10
N THR A 269 -14.54 -21.65 -11.21
CA THR A 269 -15.27 -21.81 -12.48
C THR A 269 -15.83 -20.47 -12.95
N ASN A 270 -16.44 -19.68 -12.07
CA ASN A 270 -16.95 -18.34 -12.38
C ASN A 270 -15.83 -17.38 -12.81
N VAL A 271 -14.68 -17.41 -12.12
CA VAL A 271 -13.48 -16.65 -12.49
C VAL A 271 -13.00 -17.02 -13.90
N GLN A 272 -12.88 -18.32 -14.20
CA GLN A 272 -12.45 -18.77 -15.51
C GLN A 272 -13.47 -18.42 -16.61
N GLU A 273 -14.75 -18.68 -16.41
CA GLU A 273 -15.79 -18.45 -17.41
C GLU A 273 -15.93 -16.96 -17.75
N GLN A 274 -15.99 -16.09 -16.73
CA GLN A 274 -16.10 -14.66 -16.96
C GLN A 274 -14.83 -14.09 -17.59
N THR A 275 -13.65 -14.54 -17.16
CA THR A 275 -12.37 -14.06 -17.72
C THR A 275 -12.18 -14.54 -19.16
N PHE A 276 -12.62 -15.75 -19.49
CA PHE A 276 -12.57 -16.30 -20.84
C PHE A 276 -13.33 -15.44 -21.87
N ARG A 277 -14.40 -14.75 -21.46
CA ARG A 277 -15.13 -13.82 -22.33
C ARG A 277 -14.26 -12.73 -22.94
N TYR A 278 -13.15 -12.35 -22.31
CA TYR A 278 -12.16 -11.42 -22.90
C TYR A 278 -11.68 -11.92 -24.28
N PHE A 279 -11.41 -13.22 -24.39
CA PHE A 279 -10.88 -13.85 -25.59
C PHE A 279 -11.99 -14.30 -26.55
N TRP A 280 -13.19 -14.55 -26.01
CA TRP A 280 -14.31 -15.07 -26.76
C TRP A 280 -15.23 -13.98 -27.31
N ASP A 281 -15.94 -13.29 -26.41
CA ASP A 281 -16.92 -12.24 -26.71
C ASP A 281 -16.19 -10.96 -27.16
N PHE A 282 -15.10 -10.62 -26.48
CA PHE A 282 -14.27 -9.45 -26.79
C PHE A 282 -13.09 -9.75 -27.72
N GLY A 283 -13.00 -10.97 -28.27
CA GLY A 283 -12.09 -11.29 -29.36
C GLY A 283 -12.31 -10.38 -30.58
N HIS A 284 -11.26 -10.11 -31.35
CA HIS A 284 -11.38 -9.24 -32.52
C HIS A 284 -12.25 -9.92 -33.60
N PRO A 285 -13.37 -9.32 -34.04
CA PRO A 285 -14.39 -10.03 -34.82
C PRO A 285 -13.91 -10.48 -36.20
N ALA A 286 -12.96 -9.76 -36.81
CA ALA A 286 -12.46 -10.10 -38.14
C ALA A 286 -11.45 -11.26 -38.13
N CYS A 287 -10.62 -11.38 -37.09
CA CYS A 287 -9.47 -12.28 -37.06
C CYS A 287 -9.47 -13.27 -35.89
N GLY A 288 -10.38 -13.14 -34.93
CA GLY A 288 -10.49 -13.99 -33.76
C GLY A 288 -9.41 -13.79 -32.70
N MET A 289 -8.38 -12.98 -32.96
CA MET A 289 -7.26 -12.74 -32.05
C MET A 289 -7.65 -11.86 -30.85
N ALA A 290 -6.85 -11.94 -29.77
CA ALA A 290 -7.03 -11.14 -28.58
C ALA A 290 -6.64 -9.68 -28.82
N ARG A 291 -7.53 -8.75 -28.46
CA ARG A 291 -7.18 -7.33 -28.40
C ARG A 291 -6.17 -7.09 -27.30
N GLU A 292 -5.23 -6.18 -27.51
CA GLU A 292 -4.26 -5.76 -26.48
C GLU A 292 -4.95 -5.35 -25.18
N ARG A 293 -5.93 -4.46 -25.31
CA ARG A 293 -6.75 -3.95 -24.21
C ARG A 293 -8.14 -3.57 -24.66
N ASN A 294 -9.04 -3.33 -23.70
CA ASN A 294 -10.41 -2.93 -23.99
C ASN A 294 -10.57 -1.60 -24.76
N THR A 295 -9.54 -0.75 -24.83
CA THR A 295 -9.52 0.52 -25.56
C THR A 295 -8.68 0.52 -26.85
N SER A 296 -8.14 -0.64 -27.26
CA SER A 296 -7.15 -0.72 -28.36
C SER A 296 -7.76 -0.72 -29.79
N GLY A 297 -9.09 -0.72 -29.89
CA GLY A 297 -9.82 -0.76 -31.15
C GLY A 297 -9.53 -2.03 -31.96
N ASN A 298 -8.78 -1.87 -33.06
CA ASN A 298 -8.39 -2.96 -33.96
C ASN A 298 -7.00 -3.53 -33.67
N THR A 299 -6.34 -3.10 -32.59
CA THR A 299 -5.00 -3.59 -32.25
C THR A 299 -5.11 -4.91 -31.49
N VAL A 300 -4.57 -5.98 -32.09
CA VAL A 300 -4.43 -7.30 -31.47
C VAL A 300 -2.97 -7.56 -31.10
N THR A 301 -2.77 -8.31 -30.02
CA THR A 301 -1.43 -8.69 -29.52
C THR A 301 -1.14 -10.14 -29.87
N SER A 302 0.07 -10.45 -30.34
CA SER A 302 0.45 -11.81 -30.69
C SER A 302 0.61 -12.69 -29.44
N GLY A 303 1.37 -12.28 -28.43
CA GLY A 303 1.59 -13.08 -27.23
C GLY A 303 0.32 -13.28 -26.41
N GLY A 304 -0.44 -12.22 -26.16
CA GLY A 304 -1.74 -12.31 -25.49
C GLY A 304 -2.76 -13.17 -26.25
N SER A 305 -2.66 -13.24 -27.59
CA SER A 305 -3.47 -14.19 -28.38
C SER A 305 -3.03 -15.64 -28.20
N GLY A 306 -1.75 -15.89 -27.97
CA GLY A 306 -1.24 -17.21 -27.55
C GLY A 306 -1.94 -17.70 -26.29
N PHE A 307 -2.06 -16.84 -25.28
CA PHE A 307 -2.78 -17.17 -24.05
C PHE A 307 -4.27 -17.40 -24.32
N GLY A 308 -4.89 -16.58 -25.17
CA GLY A 308 -6.29 -16.76 -25.59
C GLY A 308 -6.56 -18.10 -26.30
N LEU A 309 -5.63 -18.58 -27.13
CA LEU A 309 -5.73 -19.90 -27.76
C LEU A 309 -5.75 -21.03 -26.72
N MET A 310 -4.92 -20.93 -25.69
CA MET A 310 -4.89 -21.89 -24.58
C MET A 310 -6.17 -21.80 -23.73
N ALA A 311 -6.66 -20.58 -23.46
CA ALA A 311 -7.92 -20.37 -22.77
C ALA A 311 -9.12 -21.00 -23.50
N MET A 312 -9.10 -21.07 -24.85
CA MET A 312 -10.13 -21.78 -25.60
C MET A 312 -10.09 -23.30 -25.39
N VAL A 313 -8.91 -23.89 -25.20
CA VAL A 313 -8.81 -25.32 -24.81
C VAL A 313 -9.47 -25.55 -23.45
N VAL A 314 -9.18 -24.68 -22.48
CA VAL A 314 -9.85 -24.70 -21.16
C VAL A 314 -11.36 -24.57 -21.31
N ALA A 315 -11.84 -23.65 -22.15
CA ALA A 315 -13.25 -23.39 -22.33
C ALA A 315 -14.01 -24.57 -22.96
N VAL A 316 -13.37 -25.35 -23.84
CA VAL A 316 -13.95 -26.60 -24.36
C VAL A 316 -14.07 -27.64 -23.25
N GLU A 317 -13.00 -27.89 -22.49
CA GLU A 317 -13.00 -28.88 -21.40
C GLU A 317 -13.97 -28.53 -20.27
N ARG A 318 -14.16 -27.23 -20.01
CA ARG A 318 -15.13 -26.73 -19.02
C ARG A 318 -16.55 -26.59 -19.56
N GLY A 319 -16.76 -26.82 -20.86
CA GLY A 319 -18.08 -26.73 -21.50
C GLY A 319 -18.63 -25.31 -21.60
N PHE A 320 -17.78 -24.28 -21.54
CA PHE A 320 -18.16 -22.88 -21.79
C PHE A 320 -18.48 -22.66 -23.28
N ILE A 321 -17.77 -23.38 -24.14
CA ILE A 321 -18.01 -23.46 -25.59
C ILE A 321 -17.90 -24.92 -26.05
N THR A 322 -18.44 -25.21 -27.22
CA THR A 322 -18.30 -26.51 -27.86
C THR A 322 -16.98 -26.62 -28.64
N MET A 323 -16.52 -27.85 -28.89
CA MET A 323 -15.38 -28.11 -29.77
C MET A 323 -15.59 -27.53 -31.18
N GLU A 324 -16.82 -27.57 -31.71
CA GLU A 324 -17.13 -27.02 -33.04
C GLU A 324 -16.92 -25.50 -33.08
N GLU A 325 -17.38 -24.78 -32.06
CA GLU A 325 -17.15 -23.33 -31.93
C GLU A 325 -15.66 -23.01 -31.79
N ALA A 326 -14.93 -23.77 -30.98
CA ALA A 326 -13.49 -23.62 -30.82
C ALA A 326 -12.74 -23.82 -32.15
N LEU A 327 -13.09 -24.88 -32.91
CA LEU A 327 -12.51 -25.15 -34.23
C LEU A 327 -12.73 -23.98 -35.18
N GLN A 328 -13.94 -23.42 -35.24
CA GLN A 328 -14.23 -22.25 -36.09
C GLN A 328 -13.36 -21.05 -35.71
N ARG A 329 -13.17 -20.79 -34.42
CA ARG A 329 -12.33 -19.69 -33.94
C ARG A 329 -10.85 -19.93 -34.22
N TRP A 330 -10.34 -21.15 -33.97
CA TRP A 330 -8.95 -21.50 -34.27
C TRP A 330 -8.65 -21.43 -35.77
N GLU A 331 -9.57 -21.90 -36.61
CA GLU A 331 -9.52 -21.75 -38.07
C GLU A 331 -9.39 -20.28 -38.49
N GLN A 332 -10.21 -19.40 -37.89
CA GLN A 332 -10.17 -17.96 -38.14
C GLN A 332 -8.82 -17.34 -37.75
N VAL A 333 -8.32 -17.66 -36.55
CA VAL A 333 -7.04 -17.14 -36.05
C VAL A 333 -5.88 -17.62 -36.90
N VAL A 334 -5.80 -18.93 -37.18
CA VAL A 334 -4.74 -19.51 -38.01
C VAL A 334 -4.77 -18.93 -39.43
N GLY A 335 -5.96 -18.77 -40.03
CA GLY A 335 -6.10 -18.14 -41.35
C GLY A 335 -5.63 -16.68 -41.39
N PHE A 336 -5.88 -15.94 -40.31
CA PHE A 336 -5.32 -14.59 -40.19
C PHE A 336 -3.79 -14.60 -40.07
N LEU A 337 -3.23 -15.44 -39.20
CA LEU A 337 -1.79 -15.52 -38.94
C LEU A 337 -0.97 -15.94 -40.18
N GLU A 338 -1.56 -16.71 -41.09
CA GLU A 338 -0.96 -17.07 -42.38
C GLU A 338 -0.76 -15.87 -43.31
N THR A 339 -1.54 -14.81 -43.15
CA THR A 339 -1.52 -13.62 -44.03
C THR A 339 -1.02 -12.36 -43.34
N ALA A 340 -0.95 -12.36 -42.01
CA ALA A 340 -0.39 -11.27 -41.23
C ALA A 340 1.10 -11.07 -41.54
N ASP A 341 1.58 -9.84 -41.35
CA ASP A 341 2.99 -9.50 -41.53
C ASP A 341 3.86 -10.38 -40.61
N ARG A 342 4.89 -10.99 -41.20
CA ARG A 342 5.90 -11.80 -40.51
C ARG A 342 7.29 -11.37 -40.94
N PHE A 343 8.25 -11.51 -40.03
CA PHE A 343 9.61 -11.01 -40.17
C PHE A 343 10.58 -12.13 -39.79
N HIS A 344 11.17 -12.78 -40.80
CA HIS A 344 11.89 -14.05 -40.59
C HIS A 344 11.04 -15.05 -39.81
N GLY A 345 9.77 -15.17 -40.24
CA GLY A 345 8.79 -16.02 -39.60
C GLY A 345 8.23 -15.56 -38.25
N ALA A 346 8.86 -14.62 -37.54
CA ALA A 346 8.29 -14.09 -36.30
C ALA A 346 7.17 -13.08 -36.58
N TRP A 347 6.16 -13.04 -35.72
CA TRP A 347 5.12 -12.00 -35.77
C TRP A 347 5.56 -10.76 -34.98
N PRO A 348 5.03 -9.57 -35.30
CA PRO A 348 5.23 -8.39 -34.48
C PRO A 348 4.44 -8.52 -33.16
N HIS A 349 4.81 -7.67 -32.19
CA HIS A 349 4.09 -7.52 -30.94
C HIS A 349 2.62 -7.16 -31.19
N TRP A 350 2.37 -6.07 -31.94
CA TRP A 350 1.03 -5.63 -32.31
C TRP A 350 0.74 -5.77 -33.80
N ILE A 351 -0.45 -6.26 -34.08
CA ILE A 351 -0.99 -6.43 -35.44
C ILE A 351 -2.33 -5.68 -35.51
N ASN A 352 -2.59 -5.02 -36.63
CA ASN A 352 -3.92 -4.52 -36.94
C ASN A 352 -4.82 -5.71 -37.33
N GLY A 353 -5.76 -6.06 -36.46
CA GLY A 353 -6.65 -7.21 -36.59
C GLY A 353 -7.59 -7.17 -37.80
N GLN A 354 -7.73 -6.03 -38.48
CA GLN A 354 -8.52 -5.92 -39.70
C GLN A 354 -7.70 -6.22 -40.96
N THR A 355 -6.39 -5.97 -40.93
CA THR A 355 -5.55 -5.93 -42.13
C THR A 355 -4.35 -6.89 -42.10
N GLY A 356 -4.01 -7.42 -40.92
CA GLY A 356 -2.81 -8.24 -40.74
C GLY A 356 -1.51 -7.43 -40.72
N LYS A 357 -1.58 -6.09 -40.76
CA LYS A 357 -0.38 -5.22 -40.82
C LYS A 357 0.21 -4.93 -39.46
N VAL A 358 1.53 -4.90 -39.37
CA VAL A 358 2.24 -4.51 -38.14
C VAL A 358 1.78 -3.12 -37.67
N ILE A 359 1.50 -3.01 -36.38
CA ILE A 359 1.39 -1.72 -35.69
C ILE A 359 2.68 -1.58 -34.88
N PRO A 360 3.56 -0.60 -35.19
CA PRO A 360 4.79 -0.43 -34.42
C PRO A 360 4.53 -0.18 -32.94
N PHE A 361 5.16 -0.95 -32.06
CA PHE A 361 5.10 -0.73 -30.60
C PHE A 361 5.95 0.50 -30.22
N SER A 362 7.02 0.75 -30.97
CA SER A 362 7.80 1.99 -30.94
C SER A 362 8.34 2.32 -32.34
N ALA A 363 9.01 3.46 -32.51
CA ALA A 363 9.58 3.84 -33.81
C ALA A 363 10.61 2.83 -34.35
N ALA A 364 11.38 2.18 -33.48
CA ALA A 364 12.36 1.17 -33.86
C ALA A 364 11.77 -0.25 -33.86
N ASP A 365 10.69 -0.46 -33.12
CA ASP A 365 10.03 -1.75 -32.94
C ASP A 365 8.81 -1.86 -33.87
N ASN A 366 9.11 -2.16 -35.13
CA ASN A 366 8.16 -2.24 -36.23
C ASN A 366 8.36 -3.51 -37.08
N GLY A 367 8.94 -4.54 -36.47
CA GLY A 367 9.28 -5.81 -37.11
C GLY A 367 8.88 -7.00 -36.24
N GLY A 368 9.68 -8.07 -36.24
CA GLY A 368 9.39 -9.26 -35.45
C GLY A 368 9.76 -9.07 -33.99
N ASP A 369 8.86 -9.50 -33.12
CA ASP A 369 9.07 -9.67 -31.68
C ASP A 369 9.12 -11.17 -31.38
N LEU A 370 10.31 -11.65 -31.02
CA LEU A 370 10.54 -13.08 -30.80
C LEU A 370 9.91 -13.59 -29.49
N VAL A 371 9.76 -12.72 -28.49
CA VAL A 371 9.18 -13.09 -27.20
C VAL A 371 7.67 -13.28 -27.36
N GLU A 372 6.99 -12.32 -27.98
CA GLU A 372 5.56 -12.41 -28.26
C GLU A 372 5.24 -13.57 -29.21
N THR A 373 6.12 -13.80 -30.20
CA THR A 373 6.05 -14.98 -31.08
C THR A 373 6.15 -16.28 -30.28
N ALA A 374 7.03 -16.39 -29.29
CA ALA A 374 7.13 -17.58 -28.47
C ALA A 374 5.88 -17.85 -27.63
N PHE A 375 5.27 -16.81 -27.06
CA PHE A 375 3.99 -16.95 -26.36
C PHE A 375 2.86 -17.39 -27.30
N LEU A 376 2.78 -16.82 -28.51
CA LEU A 376 1.83 -17.25 -29.53
C LEU A 376 2.02 -18.71 -29.93
N VAL A 377 3.27 -19.10 -30.19
CA VAL A 377 3.64 -20.46 -30.56
C VAL A 377 3.36 -21.46 -29.46
N GLN A 378 3.60 -21.10 -28.19
CA GLN A 378 3.24 -21.93 -27.05
C GLN A 378 1.73 -22.27 -27.09
N GLY A 379 0.89 -21.28 -27.38
CA GLY A 379 -0.55 -21.49 -27.55
C GLY A 379 -0.92 -22.33 -28.78
N LEU A 380 -0.30 -22.05 -29.94
CA LEU A 380 -0.52 -22.82 -31.16
C LEU A 380 -0.16 -24.30 -31.01
N LEU A 381 1.00 -24.60 -30.40
CA LEU A 381 1.40 -25.99 -30.15
C LEU A 381 0.48 -26.68 -29.15
N THR A 382 -0.02 -25.96 -28.14
CA THR A 382 -1.03 -26.50 -27.21
C THR A 382 -2.30 -26.88 -27.96
N VAL A 383 -2.84 -26.00 -28.81
CA VAL A 383 -4.02 -26.30 -29.64
C VAL A 383 -3.74 -27.49 -30.57
N ARG A 384 -2.58 -27.52 -31.22
CA ARG A 384 -2.16 -28.63 -32.08
C ARG A 384 -2.20 -29.96 -31.34
N GLN A 385 -1.60 -30.02 -30.15
CA GLN A 385 -1.55 -31.25 -29.36
C GLN A 385 -2.93 -31.65 -28.86
N TYR A 386 -3.77 -30.69 -28.46
CA TYR A 386 -5.15 -30.95 -28.06
C TYR A 386 -5.96 -31.54 -29.20
N LEU A 387 -5.89 -30.96 -30.40
CA LEU A 387 -6.57 -31.49 -31.59
C LEU A 387 -6.07 -32.87 -31.99
N LEU A 388 -4.76 -33.15 -31.87
CA LEU A 388 -4.24 -34.50 -32.13
C LEU A 388 -4.81 -35.56 -31.19
N GLN A 389 -5.22 -35.18 -29.98
CA GLN A 389 -5.81 -36.08 -28.98
C GLN A 389 -7.32 -36.18 -29.17
N GLU A 390 -8.01 -35.05 -29.21
CA GLU A 390 -9.47 -34.99 -29.12
C GLU A 390 -10.19 -34.88 -30.48
N ALA A 391 -9.50 -34.40 -31.51
CA ALA A 391 -10.06 -34.20 -32.86
C ALA A 391 -9.07 -34.53 -33.98
N PRO A 392 -8.46 -35.74 -34.01
CA PRO A 392 -7.38 -36.08 -34.94
C PRO A 392 -7.77 -36.03 -36.41
N GLN A 393 -9.07 -36.02 -36.72
CA GLN A 393 -9.60 -35.81 -38.06
C GLN A 393 -9.37 -34.40 -38.62
N GLU A 394 -9.12 -33.39 -37.77
CA GLU A 394 -8.90 -31.97 -38.13
C GLU A 394 -7.49 -31.72 -38.69
N THR A 395 -7.07 -32.60 -39.60
CA THR A 395 -5.73 -32.66 -40.19
C THR A 395 -5.33 -31.38 -40.92
N GLY A 396 -6.30 -30.63 -41.46
CA GLY A 396 -6.07 -29.35 -42.13
C GLY A 396 -5.54 -28.28 -41.18
N LEU A 397 -6.27 -28.03 -40.09
CA LEU A 397 -5.87 -27.06 -39.06
C LEU A 397 -4.54 -27.44 -38.41
N ILE A 398 -4.38 -28.72 -38.04
CA ILE A 398 -3.14 -29.26 -37.45
C ILE A 398 -1.95 -29.03 -38.39
N GLY A 399 -2.09 -29.31 -39.69
CA GLY A 399 -1.04 -29.12 -40.69
C GLY A 399 -0.66 -27.65 -40.89
N ARG A 400 -1.63 -26.74 -40.82
CA ARG A 400 -1.40 -25.29 -40.94
C ARG A 400 -0.68 -24.73 -39.71
N ILE A 401 -1.07 -25.15 -38.51
CA ILE A 401 -0.33 -24.82 -37.29
C ILE A 401 1.12 -25.29 -37.38
N ASN A 402 1.36 -26.53 -37.83
CA ASN A 402 2.72 -27.04 -38.06
C ASN A 402 3.51 -26.15 -39.03
N THR A 403 2.89 -25.73 -40.13
CA THR A 403 3.53 -24.86 -41.12
C THR A 403 3.91 -23.51 -40.52
N LEU A 404 3.03 -22.90 -39.73
CA LEU A 404 3.29 -21.63 -39.06
C LEU A 404 4.45 -21.71 -38.08
N TRP A 405 4.43 -22.71 -37.18
CA TRP A 405 5.47 -23.00 -36.19
C TRP A 405 6.83 -23.25 -36.85
N GLN A 406 6.88 -24.15 -37.83
CA GLN A 406 8.11 -24.50 -38.55
C GLN A 406 8.66 -23.34 -39.39
N GLY A 407 7.82 -22.35 -39.71
CA GLY A 407 8.25 -21.17 -40.44
C GLY A 407 8.94 -20.12 -39.60
N VAL A 408 8.99 -20.25 -38.27
CA VAL A 408 9.68 -19.27 -37.40
C VAL A 408 11.19 -19.51 -37.45
N GLU A 409 11.95 -18.53 -37.96
CA GLU A 409 13.41 -18.61 -38.12
C GLU A 409 14.12 -18.21 -36.82
N TRP A 410 14.06 -19.04 -35.77
CA TRP A 410 14.66 -18.71 -34.46
C TRP A 410 16.16 -18.44 -34.54
N ASP A 411 16.88 -19.19 -35.39
CA ASP A 411 18.31 -19.04 -35.64
C ASP A 411 18.69 -17.68 -36.26
N TRP A 412 17.80 -17.06 -37.04
CA TRP A 412 17.99 -15.68 -37.54
C TRP A 412 18.20 -14.69 -36.39
N TYR A 413 17.42 -14.83 -35.31
CA TYR A 413 17.45 -13.94 -34.16
C TYR A 413 18.67 -14.13 -33.26
N THR A 414 19.63 -14.98 -33.64
CA THR A 414 20.98 -15.02 -33.04
C THR A 414 21.90 -13.91 -33.54
N LYS A 415 21.44 -13.14 -34.55
CA LYS A 415 22.24 -12.14 -35.28
C LYS A 415 23.48 -12.75 -35.95
N GLY A 416 23.49 -14.07 -36.18
CA GLY A 416 24.64 -14.83 -36.69
C GLY A 416 25.85 -14.84 -35.74
N GLN A 417 25.67 -14.46 -34.48
CA GLN A 417 26.74 -14.41 -33.47
C GLN A 417 26.78 -15.66 -32.59
N ASN A 418 25.70 -16.43 -32.55
CA ASN A 418 25.56 -17.64 -31.74
C ASN A 418 25.93 -17.45 -30.25
N GLU A 419 25.62 -16.27 -29.69
CA GLU A 419 25.86 -15.95 -28.28
C GLU A 419 24.56 -15.88 -27.46
N ALA A 420 23.50 -15.35 -28.05
CA ALA A 420 22.20 -15.16 -27.44
C ALA A 420 21.13 -14.98 -28.52
N LEU A 421 19.87 -15.13 -28.16
CA LEU A 421 18.75 -14.62 -28.95
C LEU A 421 18.53 -13.14 -28.68
N TYR A 422 18.13 -12.41 -29.71
CA TYR A 422 17.73 -11.01 -29.63
C TYR A 422 16.21 -10.90 -29.75
N TRP A 423 15.65 -9.99 -28.95
CA TRP A 423 14.20 -9.84 -28.83
C TRP A 423 13.55 -9.35 -30.13
N HIS A 424 14.20 -8.39 -30.81
CA HIS A 424 13.59 -7.69 -31.94
C HIS A 424 14.47 -7.73 -33.19
N TRP A 425 13.83 -7.79 -34.35
CA TRP A 425 14.44 -7.50 -35.64
C TRP A 425 13.47 -6.73 -36.53
N SER A 426 13.96 -5.72 -37.26
CA SER A 426 13.17 -4.88 -38.15
C SER A 426 13.71 -4.87 -39.58
N PRO A 427 12.85 -4.87 -40.63
CA PRO A 427 13.30 -4.70 -42.00
C PRO A 427 14.00 -3.35 -42.25
N SER A 428 13.54 -2.28 -41.58
CA SER A 428 14.10 -0.93 -41.75
C SER A 428 15.27 -0.66 -40.82
N ASN A 429 15.28 -1.27 -39.62
CA ASN A 429 16.21 -0.92 -38.54
C ASN A 429 17.19 -2.06 -38.19
N GLY A 430 17.05 -3.24 -38.80
CA GLY A 430 17.82 -4.44 -38.44
C GLY A 430 17.69 -4.76 -36.94
N PHE A 431 18.83 -5.01 -36.30
CA PHE A 431 18.92 -5.26 -34.85
C PHE A 431 19.20 -3.98 -34.03
N GLN A 432 18.74 -2.80 -34.47
CA GLN A 432 19.06 -1.52 -33.80
C GLN A 432 18.66 -1.48 -32.31
N ILE A 433 17.52 -2.08 -31.94
CA ILE A 433 17.09 -2.16 -30.53
C ILE A 433 18.13 -2.92 -29.70
N ASN A 434 18.77 -3.93 -30.30
CA ASN A 434 19.92 -4.66 -29.75
C ASN A 434 19.70 -5.22 -28.34
N LEU A 435 18.45 -5.62 -28.03
CA LEU A 435 18.08 -6.19 -26.75
C LEU A 435 18.32 -7.70 -26.74
N ARG A 436 19.34 -8.14 -26.01
CA ARG A 436 19.61 -9.56 -25.76
C ARG A 436 18.56 -10.12 -24.80
N ILE A 437 18.05 -11.31 -25.10
CA ILE A 437 17.16 -12.04 -24.21
C ILE A 437 18.01 -12.78 -23.18
N SER A 438 18.05 -12.30 -21.94
CA SER A 438 18.89 -12.84 -20.87
C SER A 438 18.11 -13.02 -19.58
N GLY A 439 18.22 -14.21 -18.99
CA GLY A 439 17.47 -14.63 -17.83
C GLY A 439 18.10 -14.23 -16.49
N HIS A 440 17.40 -14.47 -15.38
CA HIS A 440 16.07 -15.08 -15.34
C HIS A 440 14.96 -14.02 -15.37
N ASN A 441 13.99 -14.21 -16.27
CA ASN A 441 12.79 -13.38 -16.50
C ASN A 441 11.75 -14.22 -17.29
N GLU A 442 10.69 -13.58 -17.79
CA GLU A 442 9.52 -14.18 -18.47
C GLU A 442 9.82 -14.96 -19.76
N THR A 443 11.04 -14.88 -20.29
CA THR A 443 11.37 -15.26 -21.67
C THR A 443 11.96 -16.67 -21.84
N GLN A 444 11.92 -17.53 -20.82
CA GLN A 444 12.54 -18.87 -20.88
C GLN A 444 11.99 -19.70 -22.06
N ILE A 445 10.68 -19.65 -22.29
CA ILE A 445 10.02 -20.41 -23.36
C ILE A 445 10.54 -20.07 -24.75
N VAL A 446 11.09 -18.86 -24.94
CA VAL A 446 11.72 -18.45 -26.21
C VAL A 446 12.88 -19.37 -26.57
N TYR A 447 13.77 -19.64 -25.61
CA TYR A 447 14.93 -20.50 -25.84
C TYR A 447 14.55 -21.97 -25.96
N ILE A 448 13.56 -22.42 -25.19
CA ILE A 448 13.06 -23.79 -25.26
C ILE A 448 12.45 -24.03 -26.65
N LEU A 449 11.57 -23.15 -27.12
CA LEU A 449 10.98 -23.26 -28.46
C LEU A 449 12.04 -23.11 -29.57
N ALA A 450 12.98 -22.18 -29.42
CA ALA A 450 14.09 -22.07 -30.37
C ALA A 450 14.91 -23.36 -30.47
N ALA A 451 15.19 -24.05 -29.36
CA ALA A 451 15.88 -25.34 -29.37
C ALA A 451 14.98 -26.50 -29.87
N SER A 452 13.67 -26.34 -29.76
CA SER A 452 12.66 -27.31 -30.21
C SER A 452 12.37 -27.23 -31.71
N SER A 453 12.76 -26.15 -32.39
CA SER A 453 12.42 -25.95 -33.80
C SER A 453 13.05 -27.03 -34.70
N PRO A 454 12.27 -27.76 -35.50
CA PRO A 454 12.81 -28.80 -36.38
C PRO A 454 13.44 -28.26 -37.67
N THR A 455 13.24 -26.97 -37.96
CA THR A 455 13.64 -26.31 -39.22
C THR A 455 14.67 -25.21 -39.00
N HIS A 456 14.55 -24.50 -37.88
CA HIS A 456 15.40 -23.35 -37.52
C HIS A 456 15.88 -23.43 -36.05
N PRO A 457 16.51 -24.55 -35.63
CA PRO A 457 16.96 -24.70 -34.25
C PRO A 457 18.13 -23.77 -33.92
N ILE A 458 18.18 -23.31 -32.67
CA ILE A 458 19.44 -22.77 -32.11
C ILE A 458 20.35 -23.89 -31.64
N GLU A 459 21.66 -23.64 -31.63
CA GLU A 459 22.62 -24.50 -30.94
C GLU A 459 22.37 -24.43 -29.42
N PRO A 460 22.38 -25.57 -28.68
CA PRO A 460 22.12 -25.57 -27.23
C PRO A 460 23.02 -24.64 -26.41
N GLY A 461 24.26 -24.42 -26.86
CA GLY A 461 25.19 -23.48 -26.24
C GLY A 461 24.65 -22.05 -26.12
N ILE A 462 23.76 -21.63 -27.04
CA ILE A 462 23.16 -20.29 -27.07
C ILE A 462 22.24 -20.06 -25.87
N TYR A 463 21.54 -21.10 -25.37
CA TYR A 463 20.79 -21.02 -24.11
C TYR A 463 21.73 -20.79 -22.93
N HIS A 464 22.82 -21.55 -22.86
CA HIS A 464 23.78 -21.46 -21.76
C HIS A 464 24.53 -20.13 -21.72
N SER A 465 24.97 -19.60 -22.86
CA SER A 465 25.67 -18.30 -22.92
C SER A 465 24.72 -17.11 -22.89
N GLY A 466 23.54 -17.22 -23.53
CA GLY A 466 22.62 -16.11 -23.74
C GLY A 466 21.60 -15.95 -22.61
N TYR A 467 20.72 -16.93 -22.45
CA TYR A 467 19.68 -16.90 -21.41
C TYR A 467 20.31 -17.06 -20.03
N ALA A 468 21.03 -18.15 -19.81
CA ALA A 468 21.61 -18.46 -18.51
C ALA A 468 22.83 -17.62 -18.15
N ARG A 469 23.36 -16.84 -19.10
CA ARG A 469 24.55 -15.97 -18.95
C ARG A 469 25.74 -16.72 -18.32
N SER A 470 25.94 -17.96 -18.72
CA SER A 470 26.93 -18.89 -18.17
C SER A 470 26.88 -19.00 -16.63
N GLY A 471 25.66 -19.05 -16.07
CA GLY A 471 25.39 -19.08 -14.63
C GLY A 471 25.13 -17.71 -14.01
N GLY A 472 25.28 -16.62 -14.76
CA GLY A 472 25.07 -15.25 -14.30
C GLY A 472 23.61 -14.89 -13.93
N MET A 473 22.66 -15.80 -14.18
CA MET A 473 21.27 -15.66 -13.73
C MET A 473 21.02 -16.13 -12.29
N ALA A 474 22.01 -16.73 -11.63
CA ALA A 474 21.90 -17.16 -10.24
C ALA A 474 21.71 -15.97 -9.28
N ASN A 475 20.82 -16.14 -8.30
CA ASN A 475 20.57 -15.21 -7.21
C ASN A 475 21.10 -15.81 -5.89
N GLY A 476 20.43 -16.87 -5.41
CA GLY A 476 20.79 -17.62 -4.21
C GLY A 476 20.59 -16.88 -2.87
N GLN A 477 20.06 -15.66 -2.88
CA GLN A 477 19.84 -14.87 -1.66
C GLN A 477 18.53 -15.27 -0.96
N SER A 478 18.44 -14.92 0.34
CA SER A 478 17.24 -15.15 1.15
C SER A 478 16.45 -13.86 1.37
N TYR A 479 15.16 -13.89 1.05
CA TYR A 479 14.20 -12.81 1.28
C TYR A 479 13.09 -13.35 2.18
N PHE A 480 12.87 -12.73 3.34
CA PHE A 480 11.89 -13.21 4.32
C PHE A 480 12.10 -14.67 4.76
N GLY A 481 13.35 -15.13 4.77
CA GLY A 481 13.70 -16.53 5.06
C GLY A 481 13.51 -17.51 3.89
N ILE A 482 13.10 -17.02 2.72
CA ILE A 482 12.87 -17.82 1.51
C ILE A 482 14.05 -17.61 0.56
N THR A 483 14.74 -18.69 0.16
CA THR A 483 15.86 -18.60 -0.79
C THR A 483 15.33 -18.53 -2.21
N LEU A 484 15.71 -17.51 -2.98
CA LEU A 484 15.36 -17.38 -4.39
C LEU A 484 16.51 -17.91 -5.27
N PRO A 485 16.33 -19.01 -6.02
CA PRO A 485 17.39 -19.57 -6.85
C PRO A 485 17.93 -18.62 -7.92
N LEU A 486 17.05 -18.01 -8.73
CA LEU A 486 17.40 -17.24 -9.92
C LEU A 486 16.80 -15.82 -9.90
N GLY A 487 17.32 -14.94 -10.75
CA GLY A 487 16.73 -13.63 -11.06
C GLY A 487 17.25 -12.48 -10.20
N SER A 488 16.61 -11.32 -10.29
CA SER A 488 16.98 -10.13 -9.51
C SER A 488 16.53 -10.23 -8.05
N ASP A 489 16.95 -9.27 -7.22
CA ASP A 489 16.46 -9.14 -5.85
C ASP A 489 14.93 -9.17 -5.80
N TYR A 490 14.39 -9.96 -4.87
CA TYR A 490 12.95 -10.23 -4.75
C TYR A 490 12.25 -10.80 -6.00
N GLY A 491 13.01 -11.26 -7.02
CA GLY A 491 12.53 -11.97 -8.21
C GLY A 491 11.99 -11.09 -9.35
N GLY A 492 11.60 -9.85 -9.09
CA GLY A 492 10.99 -8.97 -10.09
C GLY A 492 9.45 -9.09 -10.14
N PRO A 493 8.80 -8.56 -11.20
CA PRO A 493 7.35 -8.68 -11.41
C PRO A 493 6.90 -10.14 -11.47
N LEU A 494 5.74 -10.47 -10.90
CA LEU A 494 5.37 -11.86 -10.68
C LEU A 494 5.01 -12.64 -11.96
N PHE A 495 4.67 -11.95 -13.05
CA PHE A 495 4.41 -12.60 -14.35
C PHE A 495 5.60 -13.38 -14.91
N PHE A 496 6.82 -13.15 -14.41
CA PHE A 496 7.99 -13.96 -14.73
C PHE A 496 7.80 -15.44 -14.36
N ALA A 497 7.01 -15.72 -13.33
CA ALA A 497 6.64 -17.08 -12.92
C ALA A 497 5.43 -17.64 -13.69
N HIS A 498 4.88 -16.92 -14.67
CA HIS A 498 3.62 -17.31 -15.34
C HIS A 498 3.80 -17.57 -16.85
N TYR A 499 4.25 -16.58 -17.63
CA TYR A 499 4.05 -16.61 -19.10
C TYR A 499 4.77 -17.77 -19.80
N SER A 500 6.01 -18.07 -19.37
CA SER A 500 6.76 -19.21 -19.89
C SER A 500 6.22 -20.56 -19.41
N TYR A 501 5.34 -20.58 -18.41
CA TYR A 501 4.89 -21.78 -17.70
C TYR A 501 3.38 -22.03 -17.84
N LEU A 502 2.73 -21.43 -18.84
CA LEU A 502 1.32 -21.72 -19.12
C LEU A 502 1.16 -23.10 -19.77
N GLY A 503 2.10 -23.49 -20.64
CA GLY A 503 2.17 -24.80 -21.27
C GLY A 503 3.38 -25.61 -20.82
N LEU A 504 4.54 -24.98 -20.65
CA LEU A 504 5.71 -25.67 -20.09
C LEU A 504 5.45 -25.99 -18.61
N ASP A 505 5.47 -27.27 -18.27
CA ASP A 505 5.19 -27.74 -16.91
C ASP A 505 6.41 -27.54 -15.99
N PRO A 506 6.33 -26.68 -14.95
CA PRO A 506 7.45 -26.46 -14.06
C PRO A 506 7.60 -27.55 -12.97
N ARG A 507 6.60 -28.42 -12.72
CA ARG A 507 6.52 -29.30 -11.53
C ARG A 507 7.74 -30.20 -11.33
N ASN A 508 8.26 -30.77 -12.42
CA ASN A 508 9.45 -31.61 -12.42
C ASN A 508 10.58 -31.02 -13.28
N LEU A 509 10.43 -29.77 -13.72
CA LEU A 509 11.37 -29.13 -14.62
C LEU A 509 12.61 -28.66 -13.88
N GLU A 510 13.76 -29.18 -14.28
CA GLU A 510 15.05 -28.85 -13.70
C GLU A 510 16.14 -28.89 -14.76
N ASP A 511 17.08 -27.95 -14.70
CA ASP A 511 18.33 -28.03 -15.45
C ASP A 511 19.52 -27.78 -14.51
N GLN A 512 20.72 -27.62 -15.07
CA GLN A 512 21.93 -27.36 -14.29
C GLN A 512 21.89 -26.06 -13.46
N TYR A 513 20.91 -25.17 -13.67
CA TYR A 513 20.83 -23.86 -13.02
C TYR A 513 19.78 -23.80 -11.91
N ALA A 514 18.62 -24.44 -12.08
CA ALA A 514 17.57 -24.46 -11.06
C ALA A 514 16.53 -25.56 -11.24
N ASN A 515 15.85 -25.87 -10.13
CA ASN A 515 14.54 -26.49 -10.13
C ASN A 515 13.46 -25.40 -10.28
N TYR A 516 12.69 -25.42 -11.37
CA TYR A 516 11.81 -24.32 -11.75
C TYR A 516 10.49 -24.31 -10.97
N TRP A 517 10.00 -25.45 -10.48
CA TRP A 517 8.92 -25.49 -9.50
C TRP A 517 9.28 -24.71 -8.23
N THR A 518 10.48 -24.97 -7.71
CA THR A 518 11.00 -24.28 -6.51
C THR A 518 11.20 -22.79 -6.76
N GLN A 519 11.73 -22.42 -7.93
CA GLN A 519 11.89 -21.02 -8.33
C GLN A 519 10.55 -20.28 -8.29
N ASN A 520 9.52 -20.84 -8.93
CA ASN A 520 8.23 -20.17 -9.08
C ASN A 520 7.48 -20.08 -7.73
N ILE A 521 7.49 -21.16 -6.92
CA ILE A 521 6.96 -21.11 -5.55
C ILE A 521 7.64 -20.02 -4.73
N ASN A 522 8.97 -19.97 -4.76
CA ASN A 522 9.69 -19.03 -3.94
C ASN A 522 9.49 -17.58 -4.41
N HIS A 523 9.41 -17.34 -5.72
CA HIS A 523 9.09 -16.01 -6.26
C HIS A 523 7.67 -15.56 -5.84
N SER A 524 6.65 -16.41 -6.00
CA SER A 524 5.28 -16.11 -5.56
C SER A 524 5.21 -15.83 -4.06
N ARG A 525 5.85 -16.66 -3.23
CA ARG A 525 5.86 -16.47 -1.77
C ARG A 525 6.62 -15.21 -1.34
N ILE A 526 7.71 -14.85 -2.01
CA ILE A 526 8.44 -13.60 -1.72
C ILE A 526 7.59 -12.38 -2.06
N ASN A 527 6.89 -12.40 -3.20
CA ASN A 527 5.96 -11.34 -3.59
C ASN A 527 4.82 -11.19 -2.56
N TYR A 528 4.19 -12.31 -2.18
CA TYR A 528 3.19 -12.38 -1.10
C TYR A 528 3.72 -11.79 0.22
N GLN A 529 4.88 -12.25 0.69
CA GLN A 529 5.46 -11.80 1.97
C GLN A 529 5.80 -10.30 1.96
N TYR A 530 6.26 -9.76 0.84
CA TYR A 530 6.48 -8.32 0.71
C TYR A 530 5.17 -7.55 0.90
N CYS A 531 4.08 -7.97 0.23
CA CYS A 531 2.76 -7.34 0.38
C CYS A 531 2.23 -7.45 1.81
N VAL A 532 2.37 -8.61 2.45
CA VAL A 532 1.93 -8.82 3.85
C VAL A 532 2.70 -7.94 4.83
N GLN A 533 4.02 -7.79 4.65
CA GLN A 533 4.84 -6.92 5.50
C GLN A 533 4.60 -5.44 5.25
N ASN A 534 4.22 -5.08 4.02
CA ASN A 534 3.82 -3.74 3.62
C ASN A 534 4.80 -2.64 4.11
N PRO A 535 6.08 -2.69 3.72
CA PRO A 535 7.10 -1.78 4.26
C PRO A 535 6.83 -0.30 3.93
N LYS A 536 6.05 -0.04 2.88
CA LYS A 536 5.64 1.30 2.44
C LYS A 536 4.31 1.75 3.05
N LYS A 537 3.67 0.92 3.88
CA LYS A 537 2.43 1.19 4.61
C LYS A 537 1.26 1.60 3.68
N TYR A 538 1.18 1.03 2.49
CA TYR A 538 0.05 1.24 1.60
C TYR A 538 -1.22 0.64 2.19
N TYR A 539 -2.31 1.40 2.16
CA TYR A 539 -3.61 0.86 2.55
C TYR A 539 -4.04 -0.27 1.61
N GLY A 540 -4.70 -1.29 2.18
CA GLY A 540 -5.26 -2.42 1.46
C GLY A 540 -4.27 -3.53 1.10
N TYR A 541 -2.99 -3.42 1.48
CA TYR A 541 -2.03 -4.54 1.38
C TYR A 541 -2.23 -5.47 2.58
N SER A 542 -2.42 -6.76 2.34
CA SER A 542 -2.70 -7.75 3.39
C SER A 542 -2.42 -9.20 2.95
N ALA A 543 -2.68 -10.16 3.83
CA ALA A 543 -2.66 -11.58 3.50
C ALA A 543 -3.75 -11.99 2.47
N GLN A 544 -4.78 -11.16 2.29
CA GLN A 544 -5.86 -11.37 1.33
C GLN A 544 -5.77 -10.42 0.13
N SER A 545 -4.83 -9.47 0.12
CA SER A 545 -4.70 -8.48 -0.95
C SER A 545 -3.22 -8.26 -1.23
N TRP A 546 -2.73 -9.04 -2.20
CA TRP A 546 -1.33 -9.13 -2.56
C TRP A 546 -1.18 -9.38 -4.07
N GLY A 547 0.04 -9.20 -4.58
CA GLY A 547 0.37 -9.48 -5.96
C GLY A 547 0.85 -8.24 -6.70
N LEU A 548 2.16 -8.14 -6.88
CA LEU A 548 2.84 -7.08 -7.63
C LEU A 548 3.36 -7.62 -8.95
N THR A 549 2.85 -7.09 -10.05
CA THR A 549 3.30 -7.42 -11.41
C THR A 549 3.14 -6.23 -12.36
N ALA A 550 3.62 -6.34 -13.59
CA ALA A 550 3.44 -5.29 -14.59
C ALA A 550 1.96 -5.15 -14.97
N SER A 551 1.45 -3.92 -14.96
CA SER A 551 0.04 -3.62 -15.23
C SER A 551 -0.18 -2.13 -15.45
N ASP A 552 -1.42 -1.74 -15.78
CA ASP A 552 -1.89 -0.39 -15.58
C ASP A 552 -1.69 0.03 -14.11
N SER A 553 -1.46 1.32 -13.93
CA SER A 553 -1.19 1.97 -12.66
C SER A 553 -2.03 3.23 -12.55
N TYR A 554 -2.20 3.75 -11.34
CA TYR A 554 -2.91 5.01 -11.11
C TYR A 554 -2.28 6.18 -11.91
N ILE A 555 -1.00 6.05 -12.31
CA ILE A 555 -0.33 6.91 -13.29
C ILE A 555 0.29 6.03 -14.40
N GLY A 556 -0.49 5.73 -15.43
CA GLY A 556 -0.01 5.09 -16.65
C GLY A 556 0.15 3.58 -16.51
N TYR A 557 1.33 3.06 -16.86
CA TYR A 557 1.68 1.64 -16.83
C TYR A 557 3.08 1.49 -16.23
N THR A 558 3.31 0.48 -15.38
CA THR A 558 4.64 0.19 -14.86
C THR A 558 4.80 -1.27 -14.46
N ALA A 559 6.04 -1.76 -14.51
CA ALA A 559 6.41 -3.09 -14.02
C ALA A 559 6.46 -3.10 -12.48
N HIS A 560 5.31 -3.26 -11.82
CA HIS A 560 5.28 -3.35 -10.35
C HIS A 560 5.98 -4.63 -9.90
N SER A 561 6.71 -4.53 -8.79
CA SER A 561 7.40 -5.62 -8.12
C SER A 561 7.72 -5.20 -6.68
N PRO A 562 8.20 -6.10 -5.81
CA PRO A 562 8.68 -5.70 -4.48
C PRO A 562 9.73 -4.58 -4.50
N THR A 563 10.48 -4.42 -5.59
CA THR A 563 11.49 -3.35 -5.75
C THR A 563 10.97 -2.10 -6.48
N ASN A 564 9.78 -2.16 -7.06
CA ASN A 564 9.10 -1.04 -7.74
C ASN A 564 7.62 -0.98 -7.33
N ASP A 565 7.39 -0.98 -6.02
CA ASP A 565 6.06 -0.93 -5.44
C ASP A 565 5.50 0.51 -5.50
N ARG A 566 4.33 0.66 -6.12
CA ARG A 566 3.60 1.93 -6.29
C ARG A 566 2.25 1.93 -5.57
N GLY A 567 1.99 0.98 -4.68
CA GLY A 567 0.71 0.85 -3.97
C GLY A 567 -0.40 0.24 -4.81
N VAL A 568 -0.05 -0.31 -5.98
CA VAL A 568 -0.98 -0.94 -6.92
C VAL A 568 -0.91 -2.46 -6.77
N ILE A 569 -2.05 -3.10 -6.55
CA ILE A 569 -2.21 -4.55 -6.57
C ILE A 569 -2.83 -4.94 -7.92
N THR A 570 -2.32 -6.01 -8.51
CA THR A 570 -2.73 -6.50 -9.82
C THR A 570 -3.26 -7.93 -9.68
N PRO A 571 -4.57 -8.20 -9.87
CA PRO A 571 -5.15 -9.51 -9.61
C PRO A 571 -4.44 -10.68 -10.28
N THR A 572 -4.01 -10.54 -11.54
CA THR A 572 -3.31 -11.61 -12.28
C THR A 572 -2.08 -12.15 -11.53
N ALA A 573 -1.38 -11.31 -10.76
CA ALA A 573 -0.20 -11.72 -10.00
C ALA A 573 -0.53 -12.85 -8.99
N ALA A 574 -1.51 -12.62 -8.12
CA ALA A 574 -1.92 -13.59 -7.12
C ALA A 574 -2.73 -14.72 -7.75
N VAL A 575 -3.69 -14.41 -8.63
CA VAL A 575 -4.59 -15.39 -9.23
C VAL A 575 -3.84 -16.39 -10.09
N SER A 576 -2.92 -15.94 -10.94
CA SER A 576 -2.13 -16.84 -11.80
C SER A 576 -1.00 -17.55 -11.06
N SER A 577 -0.72 -17.18 -9.81
CA SER A 577 0.18 -17.94 -8.93
C SER A 577 -0.52 -19.08 -8.19
N ILE A 578 -1.81 -19.34 -8.44
CA ILE A 578 -2.57 -20.37 -7.72
C ILE A 578 -1.94 -21.78 -7.73
N PRO A 579 -1.22 -22.26 -8.77
CA PRO A 579 -0.56 -23.56 -8.66
C PRO A 579 0.61 -23.57 -7.66
N TYR A 580 1.18 -22.40 -7.36
CA TYR A 580 2.37 -22.25 -6.52
C TYR A 580 2.03 -21.89 -5.07
N THR A 581 0.97 -21.11 -4.88
CA THR A 581 0.51 -20.60 -3.56
C THR A 581 -1.02 -20.71 -3.45
N PRO A 582 -1.60 -21.93 -3.49
CA PRO A 582 -3.04 -22.10 -3.65
C PRO A 582 -3.87 -21.49 -2.52
N GLU A 583 -3.41 -21.60 -1.27
CA GLU A 583 -4.11 -21.03 -0.12
C GLU A 583 -4.12 -19.50 -0.17
N GLU A 584 -2.97 -18.88 -0.41
CA GLU A 584 -2.83 -17.42 -0.49
C GLU A 584 -3.53 -16.84 -1.72
N SER A 585 -3.48 -17.54 -2.86
CA SER A 585 -4.14 -17.13 -4.09
C SER A 585 -5.66 -17.26 -3.97
N LEU A 586 -6.20 -18.33 -3.37
CA LEU A 586 -7.64 -18.45 -3.10
C LEU A 586 -8.12 -17.39 -2.12
N ALA A 587 -7.34 -17.07 -1.09
CA ALA A 587 -7.66 -15.97 -0.18
C ALA A 587 -7.77 -14.63 -0.93
N ALA A 588 -6.86 -14.38 -1.87
CA ALA A 588 -6.90 -13.19 -2.72
C ALA A 588 -8.10 -13.19 -3.68
N ILE A 589 -8.39 -14.30 -4.35
CA ILE A 589 -9.55 -14.44 -5.24
C ILE A 589 -10.85 -14.14 -4.49
N ARG A 590 -11.02 -14.69 -3.28
CA ARG A 590 -12.20 -14.44 -2.45
C ARG A 590 -12.31 -12.96 -2.07
N HIS A 591 -11.21 -12.32 -1.66
CA HIS A 591 -11.22 -10.91 -1.32
C HIS A 591 -11.55 -10.03 -2.52
N PHE A 592 -10.88 -10.25 -3.66
CA PHE A 592 -11.14 -9.50 -4.89
C PHE A 592 -12.58 -9.65 -5.39
N TYR A 593 -13.21 -10.81 -5.16
CA TYR A 593 -14.56 -11.09 -5.64
C TYR A 593 -15.65 -10.70 -4.63
N TYR A 594 -15.49 -10.99 -3.34
CA TYR A 594 -16.54 -10.77 -2.34
C TYR A 594 -16.46 -9.43 -1.64
N ASP A 595 -15.27 -8.84 -1.53
CA ASP A 595 -15.06 -7.61 -0.77
C ASP A 595 -14.77 -6.40 -1.66
N LEU A 596 -14.37 -6.63 -2.91
CA LEU A 596 -14.07 -5.59 -3.90
C LEU A 596 -14.83 -5.82 -5.22
N GLY A 597 -15.77 -6.76 -5.23
CA GLY A 597 -16.44 -7.24 -6.43
C GLY A 597 -17.26 -6.16 -7.14
N ASP A 598 -17.88 -5.25 -6.39
CA ASP A 598 -18.65 -4.15 -6.98
C ASP A 598 -17.81 -3.13 -7.79
N ARG A 599 -16.47 -3.24 -7.73
CA ARG A 599 -15.49 -2.28 -8.29
C ARG A 599 -14.41 -2.95 -9.13
N LEU A 600 -13.96 -4.13 -8.71
CA LEU A 600 -12.84 -4.86 -9.29
C LEU A 600 -13.31 -5.97 -10.24
N TRP A 601 -14.60 -6.33 -10.25
CA TRP A 601 -15.17 -7.34 -11.13
C TRP A 601 -16.04 -6.70 -12.23
N GLY A 602 -15.79 -7.07 -13.48
CA GLY A 602 -16.47 -6.52 -14.65
C GLY A 602 -16.83 -7.57 -15.71
N GLU A 603 -17.11 -7.09 -16.92
CA GLU A 603 -17.62 -7.92 -18.03
C GLU A 603 -16.65 -9.05 -18.41
N TYR A 604 -15.35 -8.89 -18.15
CA TYR A 604 -14.33 -9.87 -18.52
C TYR A 604 -13.52 -10.37 -17.32
N GLY A 605 -14.16 -10.46 -16.14
CA GLY A 605 -13.54 -10.94 -14.92
C GLY A 605 -12.97 -9.79 -14.07
N PHE A 606 -11.85 -10.02 -13.39
CA PHE A 606 -11.17 -8.96 -12.65
C PHE A 606 -10.61 -7.90 -13.59
N TYR A 607 -10.77 -6.62 -13.26
CA TYR A 607 -10.05 -5.53 -13.92
C TYR A 607 -8.55 -5.62 -13.63
N ASP A 608 -7.78 -4.90 -14.45
CA ASP A 608 -6.33 -5.02 -14.52
C ASP A 608 -5.62 -4.78 -13.19
N ALA A 609 -5.98 -3.73 -12.46
CA ALA A 609 -5.30 -3.36 -11.22
C ALA A 609 -6.12 -2.40 -10.35
N PHE A 610 -5.71 -2.22 -9.09
CA PHE A 610 -6.31 -1.25 -8.19
C PHE A 610 -5.29 -0.70 -7.17
N HIS A 611 -5.56 0.49 -6.65
CA HIS A 611 -4.74 1.19 -5.65
C HIS A 611 -5.66 1.73 -4.53
N PRO A 612 -5.81 0.98 -3.42
CA PRO A 612 -6.74 1.36 -2.35
C PRO A 612 -6.42 2.70 -1.70
N THR A 613 -5.12 2.99 -1.45
CA THR A 613 -4.72 4.28 -0.84
C THR A 613 -5.10 5.50 -1.68
N ASN A 614 -5.12 5.38 -3.00
CA ASN A 614 -5.48 6.46 -3.92
C ASN A 614 -6.93 6.37 -4.41
N ASN A 615 -7.76 5.47 -3.84
CA ASN A 615 -9.14 5.22 -4.28
C ASN A 615 -9.25 5.03 -5.80
N TRP A 616 -8.30 4.31 -6.41
CA TRP A 616 -8.25 4.09 -7.85
C TRP A 616 -8.45 2.61 -8.18
N GLU A 617 -9.26 2.32 -9.18
CA GLU A 617 -9.36 1.01 -9.82
C GLU A 617 -9.20 1.20 -11.34
N ALA A 618 -8.61 0.22 -12.00
CA ALA A 618 -8.54 0.19 -13.45
C ALA A 618 -9.95 -0.03 -14.03
N GLY A 619 -10.28 0.71 -15.10
CA GLY A 619 -11.42 0.39 -15.96
C GLY A 619 -11.02 -0.45 -17.17
N SER A 620 -9.82 -1.03 -17.14
CA SER A 620 -9.18 -1.73 -18.25
C SER A 620 -9.04 -3.23 -17.98
N PHE A 621 -8.90 -3.96 -19.07
CA PHE A 621 -8.50 -5.36 -19.13
C PHE A 621 -7.40 -5.47 -20.16
N LEU A 622 -6.36 -6.26 -19.88
CA LEU A 622 -5.24 -6.52 -20.79
C LEU A 622 -5.17 -8.02 -21.10
N ALA A 623 -4.93 -8.37 -22.37
CA ALA A 623 -4.86 -9.79 -22.78
C ALA A 623 -3.82 -10.58 -21.98
N ILE A 624 -2.66 -9.95 -21.75
CA ILE A 624 -1.52 -10.57 -21.11
C ILE A 624 -1.74 -10.81 -19.60
N ASP A 625 -2.72 -10.13 -19.00
CA ASP A 625 -3.07 -10.28 -17.59
C ASP A 625 -4.30 -11.18 -17.42
N GLN A 626 -5.28 -11.13 -18.33
CA GLN A 626 -6.44 -12.04 -18.29
C GLN A 626 -6.10 -13.48 -18.70
N GLY A 627 -5.20 -13.66 -19.65
CA GLY A 627 -4.88 -14.98 -20.22
C GLY A 627 -4.31 -15.96 -19.17
N PRO A 628 -3.27 -15.58 -18.43
CA PRO A 628 -2.71 -16.37 -17.35
C PRO A 628 -3.72 -16.72 -16.25
N ILE A 629 -4.72 -15.88 -15.98
CA ILE A 629 -5.75 -16.18 -14.97
C ILE A 629 -6.50 -17.46 -15.36
N VAL A 630 -7.02 -17.53 -16.59
CA VAL A 630 -7.75 -18.71 -17.07
C VAL A 630 -6.85 -19.94 -17.10
N CYS A 631 -5.65 -19.77 -17.65
CA CYS A 631 -4.70 -20.87 -17.89
C CYS A 631 -4.18 -21.48 -16.59
N MET A 632 -3.75 -20.65 -15.63
CA MET A 632 -3.13 -21.13 -14.39
C MET A 632 -4.14 -21.65 -13.38
N ILE A 633 -5.37 -21.14 -13.37
CA ILE A 633 -6.46 -21.80 -12.63
C ILE A 633 -6.68 -23.21 -13.17
N GLU A 634 -6.69 -23.39 -14.50
CA GLU A 634 -6.88 -24.73 -15.07
C GLU A 634 -5.71 -25.67 -14.76
N ASN A 635 -4.48 -25.19 -14.91
CA ASN A 635 -3.30 -25.98 -14.56
C ASN A 635 -3.27 -26.37 -13.06
N TYR A 636 -3.76 -25.51 -12.17
CA TYR A 636 -3.96 -25.86 -10.77
C TYR A 636 -5.03 -26.95 -10.58
N ARG A 637 -6.19 -26.82 -11.25
CA ARG A 637 -7.32 -27.75 -11.08
C ARG A 637 -7.03 -29.13 -11.66
N THR A 638 -6.42 -29.20 -12.84
CA THR A 638 -6.29 -30.45 -13.62
C THR A 638 -4.91 -30.67 -14.23
N GLY A 639 -4.10 -29.63 -14.38
CA GLY A 639 -2.84 -29.71 -15.13
C GLY A 639 -3.02 -29.73 -16.65
N LEU A 640 -4.23 -29.44 -17.17
CA LEU A 640 -4.60 -29.64 -18.58
C LEU A 640 -3.59 -29.08 -19.59
N LEU A 641 -3.23 -27.80 -19.48
CA LEU A 641 -2.41 -27.15 -20.51
C LEU A 641 -0.96 -27.63 -20.44
N TRP A 642 -0.47 -27.92 -19.24
CA TRP A 642 0.81 -28.59 -19.01
C TRP A 642 0.84 -29.97 -19.67
N ASP A 643 -0.13 -30.80 -19.36
CA ASP A 643 -0.20 -32.18 -19.85
C ASP A 643 -0.31 -32.21 -21.38
N VAL A 644 -1.10 -31.30 -21.97
CA VAL A 644 -1.26 -31.17 -23.43
C VAL A 644 0.02 -30.66 -24.10
N PHE A 645 0.56 -29.51 -23.68
CA PHE A 645 1.73 -28.90 -24.34
C PHE A 645 2.96 -29.80 -24.27
N MET A 646 3.20 -30.42 -23.11
CA MET A 646 4.33 -31.33 -22.90
C MET A 646 4.22 -32.64 -23.68
N THR A 647 3.12 -32.91 -24.40
CA THR A 647 3.05 -34.03 -25.36
C THR A 647 3.69 -33.74 -26.71
N ALA A 648 4.02 -32.49 -27.02
CA ALA A 648 4.71 -32.13 -28.26
C ALA A 648 6.11 -32.77 -28.32
N PRO A 649 6.39 -33.66 -29.29
CA PRO A 649 7.67 -34.35 -29.34
C PRO A 649 8.85 -33.40 -29.54
N GLU A 650 8.64 -32.29 -30.25
CA GLU A 650 9.66 -31.27 -30.50
C GLU A 650 10.07 -30.53 -29.22
N VAL A 651 9.11 -30.24 -28.33
CA VAL A 651 9.38 -29.58 -27.04
C VAL A 651 10.25 -30.47 -26.16
N ARG A 652 9.94 -31.76 -26.09
CA ARG A 652 10.76 -32.74 -25.36
C ARG A 652 12.18 -32.83 -25.91
N GLN A 653 12.32 -32.88 -27.23
CA GLN A 653 13.63 -32.90 -27.87
C GLN A 653 14.43 -31.61 -27.59
N GLY A 654 13.78 -30.45 -27.60
CA GLY A 654 14.41 -29.19 -27.23
C GLY A 654 14.87 -29.16 -25.77
N LEU A 655 14.03 -29.62 -24.85
CA LEU A 655 14.37 -29.75 -23.43
C LEU A 655 15.56 -30.72 -23.22
N ASP A 656 15.54 -31.89 -23.86
CA ASP A 656 16.64 -32.85 -23.83
C ASP A 656 17.94 -32.22 -24.35
N ALA A 657 17.87 -31.49 -25.48
CA ALA A 657 19.01 -30.83 -26.09
C ALA A 657 19.62 -29.74 -25.20
N LEU A 658 18.78 -29.04 -24.43
CA LEU A 658 19.19 -28.02 -23.46
C LEU A 658 19.62 -28.61 -22.09
N GLY A 659 19.47 -29.91 -21.89
CA GLY A 659 19.89 -30.61 -20.68
C GLY A 659 18.90 -30.50 -19.52
N PHE A 660 17.61 -30.33 -19.81
CA PHE A 660 16.54 -30.36 -18.81
C PHE A 660 16.14 -31.79 -18.44
N MET A 661 15.67 -31.95 -17.21
CA MET A 661 14.86 -33.07 -16.72
C MET A 661 13.43 -32.56 -16.51
N TYR A 662 12.42 -33.37 -16.81
CA TYR A 662 11.01 -32.98 -16.77
C TYR A 662 10.06 -34.19 -16.63
#